data_AF-A0A0E0WCR1-F1
#
_entry.id   AF-A0A0E0WCR1-F1
#
_cell.length_a   1.000
_cell.length_b   1.000
_cell.length_c   1.000
_cell.angle_alpha   90.00
_cell.angle_beta   90.00
_cell.angle_gamma   90.00
#
_symmetry.space_group_name_H-M   'P 1'
#
loop_
_entity.id
_entity.type
_entity.pdbx_description
1 polymer ?
#
loop_
_entity_poly.entity_id
_entity_poly.type
_entity_poly.pdbx_seq_one_letter_code
_entity_poly.pdbx_strand_id
1 'polypeptide(L)'
;MPKRTDISNILLIGSGPIVIGQACEFDYSGTQSCKTLKSLGYRVILINSNPATVMTDPEFSHQTYIQPITPENIAAIIKKEKIDAILPTMGGQTALNAVMQMHQKGMLEGVELLGAKIEAIKKGEDRQAFKEAMLKIGMDLPKGRYAYSELEALEAINEIGFPAIIRASFTLAGGGSGVAYNIEEFQELAKNALDASPINEILIEESLLGWKEYEMEVIRDNKDNCIIVCCIENIDPMGVHTGDSITIAPSLTLTDKEYQRMRDASFAILREIGVDTGGSNVQFAIHPETLRMVVIEMNPRVSRSSALASKATGFPIAKVATMLAVGFSLDEIQNDITNTPASFEPSLDYIVVKIPRFAFEKFAGVSSTLGTSMKSIGEVMAIGGNFLEALQKALCSLENNWLGFESLSKDLEMIKKEIRRPNFKRLLYIADAFRLGVCVDEVFELCQIDRWFLSQIQKLVKAEESINSSVLTDAKKLRGLKNLGFSDARIAAKIKENENLEVSPFEVELARMNLQIVPHFEEVDTCAAEFLSLTPYLYSTYAPNPLPPIENKQEKKEKKILIIGSGPNRIGQGIEFDYCCVHASFALKDLNIKSVMLNCNPETVSTDYDTSDTLYFEPIHFECVKSIIQRERVDGIIVHFGGQTPLKLAKDLAKMQAPIIGTPFKVIDIAEDREKFSLFLKELDIKQPENGMAKSIDEAYSIANVIGFPIIVRPSYVLGGQHMQILENIEELHHYLESVTHALEISPKNPLLIDKFLEKAVELDVDAICDKKEVYIAGILQHIEEAGIHSGDSACFIPSTLSPEILDEIERVSAKIALHLGVVGLLNIQFAVHDNTLYLIEVNPRASRTVPFLSKALGVPLAKVATRVMVLEDLKEALKFYDKKNIVGYSKGVYKPKMPHFVALKEAVFPFNKLYGSDLILGPEMKSTGEVMGIARSLGLAFFKAQTACFNPIKNKGLIFVSIKDKDKEEACVLMKRLVQLGFELCATEGTHKALEKAGVESLKVLKISEGRPNVMDLMMNGEISMAINTSDHKSQDDAKLIRASVLKNHVSYFTTLSAIEVLILALEESSKEDELLALQDYLK
;
A
#
# COMPACT_ATOMS: atom_id res chain seq x y z
N MET A 1 8.77 -31.50 -24.56
CA MET A 1 8.83 -30.61 -23.37
C MET A 1 7.40 -30.35 -22.93
N PRO A 2 7.13 -30.28 -21.63
CA PRO A 2 5.76 -30.08 -21.11
C PRO A 2 5.19 -28.69 -21.43
N LYS A 3 6.07 -27.70 -21.66
CA LYS A 3 5.70 -26.37 -22.16
C LYS A 3 4.85 -26.46 -23.44
N ARG A 4 3.73 -25.75 -23.46
CA ARG A 4 2.90 -25.52 -24.65
C ARG A 4 3.66 -24.83 -25.79
N THR A 5 3.46 -25.31 -27.01
CA THR A 5 4.13 -24.81 -28.22
C THR A 5 3.15 -24.24 -29.25
N ASP A 6 1.86 -24.36 -28.99
CA ASP A 6 0.76 -23.83 -29.78
C ASP A 6 0.50 -22.34 -29.52
N ILE A 7 1.03 -21.80 -28.42
CA ILE A 7 1.00 -20.38 -28.06
C ILE A 7 2.42 -19.80 -28.03
N SER A 8 2.57 -18.52 -28.38
CA SER A 8 3.87 -17.82 -28.38
C SER A 8 3.81 -16.45 -27.71
N ASN A 9 2.76 -15.67 -27.99
CA ASN A 9 2.53 -14.32 -27.46
C ASN A 9 1.50 -14.37 -26.33
N ILE A 10 1.92 -14.09 -25.11
CA ILE A 10 1.06 -14.12 -23.92
C ILE A 10 0.90 -12.71 -23.37
N LEU A 11 -0.35 -12.28 -23.18
CA LEU A 11 -0.69 -11.03 -22.51
C LEU A 11 -0.96 -11.28 -21.02
N LEU A 12 -0.17 -10.65 -20.16
CA LEU A 12 -0.42 -10.54 -18.73
C LEU A 12 -1.19 -9.26 -18.44
N ILE A 13 -2.25 -9.34 -17.65
CA ILE A 13 -3.02 -8.17 -17.21
C ILE A 13 -2.69 -7.91 -15.74
N GLY A 14 -2.18 -6.71 -15.45
CA GLY A 14 -1.90 -6.25 -14.09
C GLY A 14 -3.13 -5.83 -13.30
N SER A 15 -2.92 -5.45 -12.04
CA SER A 15 -3.99 -4.99 -11.15
C SER A 15 -4.37 -3.51 -11.32
N GLY A 16 -3.48 -2.70 -11.90
CA GLY A 16 -3.63 -1.24 -11.92
C GLY A 16 -3.05 -0.60 -10.65
N PRO A 17 -3.59 0.55 -10.21
CA PRO A 17 -3.11 1.25 -9.02
C PRO A 17 -3.37 0.46 -7.73
N ILE A 18 -2.59 0.78 -6.69
CA ILE A 18 -2.76 0.26 -5.34
C ILE A 18 -4.00 0.89 -4.69
N VAL A 19 -4.93 0.04 -4.25
CA VAL A 19 -6.15 0.43 -3.53
C VAL A 19 -6.38 -0.49 -2.33
N ILE A 20 -7.19 -0.07 -1.36
CA ILE A 20 -7.60 -0.93 -0.24
C ILE A 20 -8.26 -2.21 -0.79
N GLY A 21 -7.68 -3.36 -0.44
CA GLY A 21 -8.11 -4.69 -0.89
C GLY A 21 -7.48 -5.19 -2.19
N GLN A 22 -6.66 -4.37 -2.87
CA GLN A 22 -5.89 -4.80 -4.04
C GLN A 22 -4.57 -4.04 -4.09
N ALA A 23 -3.53 -4.62 -3.49
CA ALA A 23 -2.27 -3.93 -3.21
C ALA A 23 -1.06 -4.57 -3.91
N CYS A 24 0.07 -4.68 -3.21
CA CYS A 24 1.37 -4.99 -3.80
C CYS A 24 1.53 -6.47 -4.18
N GLU A 25 0.68 -7.34 -3.63
CA GLU A 25 0.67 -8.78 -3.87
C GLU A 25 0.59 -9.13 -5.36
N PHE A 26 -0.01 -8.24 -6.17
CA PHE A 26 -0.14 -8.41 -7.62
C PHE A 26 1.07 -7.90 -8.40
N ASP A 27 1.87 -6.97 -7.88
CA ASP A 27 3.19 -6.68 -8.46
C ASP A 27 4.14 -7.85 -8.19
N TYR A 28 4.13 -8.41 -6.97
CA TYR A 28 4.87 -9.63 -6.65
C TYR A 28 4.48 -10.80 -7.58
N SER A 29 3.19 -11.12 -7.65
CA SER A 29 2.69 -12.22 -8.48
C SER A 29 2.92 -11.99 -9.97
N GLY A 30 2.69 -10.76 -10.44
CA GLY A 30 2.90 -10.38 -11.83
C GLY A 30 4.38 -10.39 -12.22
N THR A 31 5.28 -9.95 -11.34
CA THR A 31 6.73 -10.00 -11.55
C THR A 31 7.22 -11.45 -11.67
N GLN A 32 6.77 -12.34 -10.78
CA GLN A 32 7.09 -13.78 -10.88
C GLN A 32 6.58 -14.38 -12.19
N SER A 33 5.37 -14.03 -12.60
CA SER A 33 4.76 -14.50 -13.85
C SER A 33 5.56 -14.04 -15.07
N CYS A 34 5.90 -12.75 -15.15
CA CYS A 34 6.72 -12.18 -16.23
C CYS A 34 8.09 -12.88 -16.33
N LYS A 35 8.82 -13.02 -15.20
CA LYS A 35 10.11 -13.71 -15.15
C LYS A 35 10.00 -15.15 -15.66
N THR A 36 8.98 -15.88 -15.22
CA THR A 36 8.76 -17.29 -15.53
C THR A 36 8.40 -17.50 -17.00
N LEU A 37 7.45 -16.74 -17.54
CA LEU A 37 7.08 -16.85 -18.96
C LEU A 37 8.27 -16.52 -19.87
N LYS A 38 9.05 -15.49 -19.51
CA LYS A 38 10.24 -15.08 -20.27
C LYS A 38 11.36 -16.12 -20.21
N SER A 39 11.62 -16.74 -19.05
CA SER A 39 12.62 -17.80 -18.91
C SER A 39 12.26 -19.06 -19.70
N LEU A 40 10.96 -19.35 -19.84
CA LEU A 40 10.44 -20.41 -20.71
C LEU A 40 10.49 -20.05 -22.21
N GLY A 41 10.83 -18.82 -22.57
CA GLY A 41 10.98 -18.37 -23.96
C GLY A 41 9.65 -17.97 -24.64
N TYR A 42 8.65 -17.55 -23.87
CA TYR A 42 7.45 -16.90 -24.44
C TYR A 42 7.70 -15.41 -24.70
N ARG A 43 6.98 -14.84 -25.67
CA ARG A 43 6.90 -13.40 -25.86
C ARG A 43 5.83 -12.85 -24.93
N VAL A 44 6.29 -12.24 -23.85
CA VAL A 44 5.45 -11.64 -22.81
C VAL A 44 5.07 -10.20 -23.16
N ILE A 45 3.78 -9.90 -23.20
CA ILE A 45 3.21 -8.56 -23.27
C ILE A 45 2.53 -8.29 -21.93
N LEU A 46 2.68 -7.09 -21.38
CA LEU A 46 2.10 -6.69 -20.11
C LEU A 46 1.26 -5.41 -20.30
N ILE A 47 0.07 -5.34 -19.69
CA ILE A 47 -0.64 -4.08 -19.45
C ILE A 47 -0.80 -3.82 -17.96
N ASN A 48 -0.34 -2.66 -17.48
CA ASN A 48 -0.59 -2.18 -16.13
C ASN A 48 -0.42 -0.66 -16.06
N SER A 49 -1.38 0.06 -15.48
CA SER A 49 -1.33 1.53 -15.36
C SER A 49 -0.41 2.04 -14.25
N ASN A 50 -0.02 1.21 -13.29
CA ASN A 50 0.78 1.62 -12.13
C ASN A 50 2.30 1.63 -12.46
N PRO A 51 2.93 2.82 -12.48
CA PRO A 51 4.36 2.97 -12.84
C PRO A 51 5.31 2.55 -11.72
N ALA A 52 4.85 2.41 -10.48
CA ALA A 52 5.68 2.07 -9.33
C ALA A 52 5.97 0.57 -9.19
N THR A 53 5.40 -0.25 -10.07
CA THR A 53 5.57 -1.70 -10.06
C THR A 53 6.91 -2.14 -10.66
N VAL A 54 7.49 -3.20 -10.13
CA VAL A 54 8.68 -3.87 -10.71
C VAL A 54 8.29 -4.56 -12.01
N MET A 55 7.10 -5.16 -12.09
CA MET A 55 6.68 -5.90 -13.28
C MET A 55 6.59 -5.03 -14.55
N THR A 56 6.40 -3.71 -14.40
CA THR A 56 6.37 -2.76 -15.53
C THR A 56 7.75 -2.30 -16.00
N ASP A 57 8.85 -2.75 -15.38
CA ASP A 57 10.15 -2.40 -15.94
C ASP A 57 10.33 -2.99 -17.33
N PRO A 58 10.97 -2.24 -18.25
CA PRO A 58 11.18 -2.69 -19.62
C PRO A 58 11.89 -4.04 -19.78
N GLU A 59 12.60 -4.50 -18.74
CA GLU A 59 13.37 -5.74 -18.75
C GLU A 59 12.58 -7.01 -18.40
N PHE A 60 11.39 -6.90 -17.79
CA PHE A 60 10.60 -8.08 -17.39
C PHE A 60 9.63 -8.58 -18.48
N SER A 61 9.21 -7.72 -19.40
CA SER A 61 8.39 -8.10 -20.55
C SER A 61 9.12 -7.84 -21.89
N HIS A 62 8.49 -8.17 -23.02
CA HIS A 62 8.96 -7.74 -24.34
C HIS A 62 8.29 -6.42 -24.76
N GLN A 63 7.02 -6.23 -24.37
CA GLN A 63 6.27 -4.98 -24.54
C GLN A 63 5.48 -4.71 -23.26
N THR A 64 5.71 -3.54 -22.65
CA THR A 64 4.99 -3.08 -21.46
C THR A 64 4.09 -1.90 -21.84
N TYR A 65 2.79 -2.06 -21.65
CA TYR A 65 1.80 -1.00 -21.82
C TYR A 65 1.46 -0.40 -20.46
N ILE A 66 1.94 0.82 -20.23
CA ILE A 66 1.45 1.66 -19.15
C ILE A 66 0.23 2.42 -19.68
N GLN A 67 -0.94 1.77 -19.58
CA GLN A 67 -2.22 2.22 -20.13
C GLN A 67 -3.37 1.91 -19.15
N PRO A 68 -4.49 2.65 -19.22
CA PRO A 68 -5.71 2.29 -18.50
C PRO A 68 -6.15 0.86 -18.84
N ILE A 69 -6.48 0.07 -17.83
CA ILE A 69 -6.89 -1.34 -18.00
C ILE A 69 -8.37 -1.38 -18.38
N THR A 70 -8.66 -1.10 -19.65
CA THR A 70 -10.02 -1.11 -20.22
C THR A 70 -10.16 -2.19 -21.29
N PRO A 71 -11.38 -2.74 -21.49
CA PRO A 71 -11.64 -3.67 -22.59
C PRO A 71 -11.16 -3.18 -23.95
N GLU A 72 -11.33 -1.89 -24.22
CA GLU A 72 -10.95 -1.25 -25.49
C GLU A 72 -9.43 -1.22 -25.69
N ASN A 73 -8.67 -0.86 -24.65
CA ASN A 73 -7.21 -0.85 -24.71
C ASN A 73 -6.66 -2.28 -24.83
N ILE A 74 -7.21 -3.23 -24.09
CA ILE A 74 -6.79 -4.64 -24.16
C ILE A 74 -7.08 -5.21 -25.55
N ALA A 75 -8.26 -4.97 -26.13
CA ALA A 75 -8.60 -5.40 -27.48
C ALA A 75 -7.64 -4.80 -28.53
N ALA A 76 -7.27 -3.54 -28.37
CA ALA A 76 -6.30 -2.88 -29.24
C ALA A 76 -4.90 -3.50 -29.12
N ILE A 77 -4.45 -3.87 -27.91
CA ILE A 77 -3.19 -4.60 -27.69
C ILE A 77 -3.26 -5.99 -28.34
N ILE A 78 -4.35 -6.74 -28.15
CA ILE A 78 -4.54 -8.07 -28.75
C ILE A 78 -4.30 -8.02 -30.25
N LYS A 79 -4.94 -7.06 -30.92
CA LYS A 79 -4.81 -6.86 -32.37
C LYS A 79 -3.40 -6.44 -32.77
N LYS A 80 -2.80 -5.47 -32.07
CA LYS A 80 -1.48 -4.91 -32.40
C LYS A 80 -0.38 -5.95 -32.22
N GLU A 81 -0.38 -6.64 -31.09
CA GLU A 81 0.70 -7.54 -30.67
C GLU A 81 0.50 -8.99 -31.11
N LYS A 82 -0.67 -9.31 -31.69
CA LYS A 82 -1.08 -10.65 -32.14
C LYS A 82 -1.03 -11.64 -30.98
N ILE A 83 -1.79 -11.34 -29.93
CA ILE A 83 -1.83 -12.14 -28.71
C ILE A 83 -2.50 -13.49 -28.99
N ASP A 84 -1.84 -14.58 -28.60
CA ASP A 84 -2.37 -15.94 -28.72
C ASP A 84 -3.18 -16.30 -27.46
N ALA A 85 -2.71 -15.85 -26.29
CA ALA A 85 -3.33 -16.17 -25.01
C ALA A 85 -3.20 -15.05 -23.96
N ILE A 86 -4.13 -15.01 -23.02
CA ILE A 86 -4.16 -14.08 -21.88
C ILE A 86 -4.02 -14.87 -20.58
N LEU A 87 -3.20 -14.37 -19.65
CA LEU A 87 -3.13 -14.86 -18.28
C LEU A 87 -3.78 -13.82 -17.34
N PRO A 88 -5.07 -14.00 -16.96
CA PRO A 88 -5.83 -12.98 -16.23
C PRO A 88 -5.78 -13.17 -14.70
N THR A 89 -5.23 -14.29 -14.22
CA THR A 89 -5.31 -14.70 -12.82
C THR A 89 -4.27 -14.05 -11.91
N MET A 90 -3.47 -13.11 -12.43
CA MET A 90 -2.33 -12.48 -11.73
C MET A 90 -2.57 -10.99 -11.40
N GLY A 91 -3.65 -10.40 -11.89
CA GLY A 91 -3.96 -8.97 -11.76
C GLY A 91 -5.17 -8.67 -10.88
N GLY A 92 -5.47 -9.53 -9.91
CA GLY A 92 -6.60 -9.35 -9.00
C GLY A 92 -7.94 -9.28 -9.71
N GLN A 93 -8.87 -8.52 -9.15
CA GLN A 93 -10.21 -8.39 -9.72
C GLN A 93 -10.22 -7.51 -10.97
N THR A 94 -9.35 -6.49 -11.04
CA THR A 94 -9.26 -5.63 -12.23
C THR A 94 -9.07 -6.46 -13.49
N ALA A 95 -8.17 -7.44 -13.47
CA ALA A 95 -7.90 -8.32 -14.61
C ALA A 95 -9.09 -9.23 -14.95
N LEU A 96 -9.70 -9.88 -13.95
CA LEU A 96 -10.85 -10.75 -14.15
C LEU A 96 -12.06 -9.98 -14.71
N ASN A 97 -12.38 -8.82 -14.13
CA ASN A 97 -13.47 -7.97 -14.59
C ASN A 97 -13.28 -7.49 -16.02
N ALA A 98 -12.06 -7.07 -16.39
CA ALA A 98 -11.75 -6.65 -17.74
C ALA A 98 -11.99 -7.78 -18.75
N VAL A 99 -11.52 -8.99 -18.46
CA VAL A 99 -11.69 -10.18 -19.31
C VAL A 99 -13.16 -10.59 -19.43
N MET A 100 -13.91 -10.58 -18.33
CA MET A 100 -15.33 -10.90 -18.35
C MET A 100 -16.15 -9.89 -19.18
N GLN A 101 -15.85 -8.59 -19.06
CA GLN A 101 -16.47 -7.56 -19.90
C GLN A 101 -16.11 -7.73 -21.38
N MET A 102 -14.86 -8.07 -21.68
CA MET A 102 -14.43 -8.37 -23.06
C MET A 102 -15.16 -9.58 -23.64
N HIS A 103 -15.33 -10.64 -22.84
CA HIS A 103 -16.08 -11.83 -23.25
C HIS A 103 -17.53 -11.48 -23.58
N GLN A 104 -18.21 -10.71 -22.72
CA GLN A 104 -19.58 -10.24 -22.95
C GLN A 104 -19.71 -9.39 -24.22
N LYS A 105 -18.68 -8.61 -24.57
CA LYS A 105 -18.62 -7.79 -25.79
C LYS A 105 -18.14 -8.57 -27.03
N GLY A 106 -17.82 -9.86 -26.91
CA GLY A 106 -17.30 -10.67 -28.02
C GLY A 106 -15.89 -10.30 -28.49
N MET A 107 -15.06 -9.72 -27.61
CA MET A 107 -13.73 -9.17 -27.94
C MET A 107 -12.56 -10.18 -27.78
N LEU A 108 -12.85 -11.43 -27.41
CA LEU A 108 -11.84 -12.47 -27.14
C LEU A 108 -11.76 -13.55 -28.23
N GLU A 109 -12.34 -13.31 -29.41
CA GLU A 109 -12.33 -14.30 -30.49
C GLU A 109 -10.90 -14.65 -30.93
N GLY A 110 -10.56 -15.94 -30.92
CA GLY A 110 -9.25 -16.45 -31.31
C GLY A 110 -8.15 -16.29 -30.25
N VAL A 111 -8.46 -15.83 -29.04
CA VAL A 111 -7.51 -15.67 -27.93
C VAL A 111 -7.86 -16.65 -26.81
N GLU A 112 -6.89 -17.42 -26.36
CA GLU A 112 -7.08 -18.40 -25.28
C GLU A 112 -6.91 -17.78 -23.88
N LEU A 113 -7.68 -18.23 -22.90
CA LEU A 113 -7.45 -17.89 -21.50
C LEU A 113 -6.66 -18.98 -20.78
N LEU A 114 -5.56 -18.60 -20.16
CA LEU A 114 -4.70 -19.49 -19.38
C LEU A 114 -5.00 -19.39 -17.88
N GLY A 115 -4.72 -20.46 -17.14
CA GLY A 115 -4.92 -20.54 -15.69
C GLY A 115 -6.37 -20.78 -15.28
N ALA A 116 -7.27 -19.88 -15.68
CA ALA A 116 -8.71 -20.00 -15.42
C ALA A 116 -9.55 -19.67 -16.68
N LYS A 117 -10.47 -20.56 -17.02
CA LYS A 117 -11.42 -20.42 -18.14
C LYS A 117 -12.57 -19.48 -17.75
N ILE A 118 -13.31 -18.95 -18.74
CA ILE A 118 -14.48 -18.08 -18.50
C ILE A 118 -15.50 -18.76 -17.57
N GLU A 119 -15.77 -20.05 -17.76
CA GLU A 119 -16.72 -20.79 -16.95
C GLU A 119 -16.27 -20.90 -15.50
N ALA A 120 -14.97 -21.09 -15.26
CA ALA A 120 -14.40 -21.18 -13.92
C ALA A 120 -14.41 -19.81 -13.22
N ILE A 121 -14.01 -18.75 -13.92
CA ILE A 121 -14.07 -17.37 -13.41
C ILE A 121 -15.53 -17.04 -13.07
N LYS A 122 -16.46 -17.30 -13.98
CA LYS A 122 -17.89 -17.07 -13.73
C LYS A 122 -18.38 -17.87 -12.52
N LYS A 123 -18.09 -19.16 -12.42
CA LYS A 123 -18.53 -19.99 -11.28
C LYS A 123 -17.92 -19.55 -9.94
N GLY A 124 -16.70 -19.04 -9.93
CA GLY A 124 -16.03 -18.56 -8.71
C GLY A 124 -16.52 -17.18 -8.27
N GLU A 125 -16.79 -16.28 -9.22
CA GLU A 125 -17.14 -14.88 -8.93
C GLU A 125 -18.66 -14.63 -8.84
N ASP A 126 -19.46 -15.37 -9.61
CA ASP A 126 -20.93 -15.31 -9.54
C ASP A 126 -21.43 -16.14 -8.36
N ARG A 127 -22.03 -15.46 -7.39
CA ARG A 127 -22.45 -16.07 -6.12
C ARG A 127 -23.55 -17.11 -6.32
N GLN A 128 -24.44 -16.94 -7.29
CA GLN A 128 -25.50 -17.92 -7.55
C GLN A 128 -24.89 -19.18 -8.17
N ALA A 129 -24.04 -19.01 -9.18
CA ALA A 129 -23.33 -20.12 -9.80
C ALA A 129 -22.43 -20.88 -8.78
N PHE A 130 -21.77 -20.14 -7.88
CA PHE A 130 -21.00 -20.70 -6.78
C PHE A 130 -21.88 -21.52 -5.84
N LYS A 131 -23.03 -20.97 -5.40
CA LYS A 131 -23.98 -21.66 -4.53
C LYS A 131 -24.48 -22.97 -5.15
N GLU A 132 -24.87 -22.93 -6.41
CA GLU A 132 -25.32 -24.12 -7.14
C GLU A 132 -24.21 -25.17 -7.25
N ALA A 133 -22.97 -24.74 -7.52
CA ALA A 133 -21.79 -25.61 -7.55
C ALA A 133 -21.54 -26.28 -6.19
N MET A 134 -21.57 -25.52 -5.09
CA MET A 134 -21.34 -26.05 -3.74
C MET A 134 -22.41 -27.06 -3.33
N LEU A 135 -23.68 -26.75 -3.57
CA LEU A 135 -24.79 -27.67 -3.27
C LEU A 135 -24.69 -28.97 -4.08
N LYS A 136 -24.26 -28.88 -5.34
CA LYS A 136 -24.06 -30.05 -6.22
C LYS A 136 -23.02 -31.04 -5.67
N ILE A 137 -21.95 -30.55 -5.05
CA ILE A 137 -20.92 -31.39 -4.43
C ILE A 137 -21.18 -31.69 -2.95
N GLY A 138 -22.36 -31.33 -2.43
CA GLY A 138 -22.77 -31.62 -1.06
C GLY A 138 -22.09 -30.75 0.00
N MET A 139 -21.56 -29.59 -0.37
CA MET A 139 -21.02 -28.63 0.58
C MET A 139 -22.14 -27.83 1.26
N ASP A 140 -21.92 -27.47 2.53
CA ASP A 140 -22.81 -26.62 3.29
C ASP A 140 -22.43 -25.14 3.11
N LEU A 141 -23.43 -24.27 3.16
CA LEU A 141 -23.33 -22.84 2.94
C LEU A 141 -24.11 -22.12 4.04
N PRO A 142 -23.83 -20.83 4.29
CA PRO A 142 -24.73 -20.00 5.08
C PRO A 142 -26.13 -20.04 4.47
N LYS A 143 -27.15 -20.20 5.31
CA LYS A 143 -28.54 -20.01 4.86
C LYS A 143 -28.69 -18.58 4.38
N GLY A 144 -29.13 -18.41 3.13
CA GLY A 144 -29.30 -17.10 2.55
C GLY A 144 -30.24 -17.07 1.37
N ARG A 145 -30.78 -15.88 1.12
CA ARG A 145 -31.74 -15.56 0.07
C ARG A 145 -31.30 -14.28 -0.65
N TYR A 146 -31.32 -14.34 -1.98
CA TYR A 146 -31.08 -13.17 -2.83
C TYR A 146 -32.28 -12.24 -2.80
N ALA A 147 -32.00 -10.95 -2.90
CA ALA A 147 -33.01 -9.92 -3.09
C ALA A 147 -32.54 -8.91 -4.15
N TYR A 148 -33.48 -8.49 -4.99
CA TYR A 148 -33.30 -7.51 -6.06
C TYR A 148 -34.05 -6.19 -5.79
N SER A 149 -34.72 -6.11 -4.64
CA SER A 149 -35.43 -4.93 -4.17
C SER A 149 -35.48 -4.89 -2.64
N GLU A 150 -35.73 -3.70 -2.08
CA GLU A 150 -35.91 -3.55 -0.63
C GLU A 150 -37.07 -4.43 -0.09
N LEU A 151 -38.13 -4.64 -0.88
CA LEU A 151 -39.25 -5.51 -0.50
C LEU A 151 -38.82 -6.98 -0.39
N GLU A 152 -38.11 -7.50 -1.39
CA GLU A 152 -37.58 -8.86 -1.35
C GLU A 152 -36.57 -9.05 -0.21
N ALA A 153 -35.77 -8.01 0.09
CA ALA A 153 -34.84 -8.03 1.21
C ALA A 153 -35.59 -8.12 2.54
N LEU A 154 -36.70 -7.38 2.69
CA LEU A 154 -37.56 -7.46 3.87
C LEU A 154 -38.26 -8.82 4.02
N GLU A 155 -38.61 -9.48 2.91
CA GLU A 155 -39.09 -10.86 2.98
C GLU A 155 -37.98 -11.83 3.41
N ALA A 156 -36.79 -11.69 2.84
CA ALA A 156 -35.63 -12.53 3.18
C ALA A 156 -35.25 -12.44 4.66
N ILE A 157 -35.25 -11.23 5.24
CA ILE A 157 -34.88 -11.07 6.65
C ILE A 157 -35.90 -11.66 7.62
N ASN A 158 -37.19 -11.72 7.25
CA ASN A 158 -38.20 -12.38 8.07
C ASN A 158 -37.98 -13.91 8.15
N GLU A 159 -37.36 -14.49 7.13
CA GLU A 159 -37.01 -15.92 7.09
C GLU A 159 -35.67 -16.21 7.79
N ILE A 160 -34.70 -15.30 7.66
CA ILE A 160 -33.32 -15.50 8.13
C ILE A 160 -33.15 -15.08 9.59
N GLY A 161 -33.75 -13.96 10.00
CA GLY A 161 -33.61 -13.39 11.35
C GLY A 161 -32.34 -12.57 11.58
N PHE A 162 -32.24 -11.94 12.75
CA PHE A 162 -31.12 -11.10 13.16
C PHE A 162 -30.19 -11.77 14.18
N PRO A 163 -28.88 -11.41 14.21
CA PRO A 163 -28.21 -10.55 13.24
C PRO A 163 -28.11 -11.22 11.87
N ALA A 164 -28.12 -10.42 10.80
CA ALA A 164 -28.00 -10.89 9.42
C ALA A 164 -26.83 -10.22 8.71
N ILE A 165 -26.20 -10.97 7.81
CA ILE A 165 -25.15 -10.46 6.93
C ILE A 165 -25.80 -10.06 5.62
N ILE A 166 -25.50 -8.85 5.14
CA ILE A 166 -25.88 -8.39 3.81
C ILE A 166 -24.59 -8.29 2.99
N ARG A 167 -24.58 -8.89 1.80
CA ARG A 167 -23.45 -8.79 0.86
C ARG A 167 -23.95 -8.32 -0.50
N ALA A 168 -23.36 -7.26 -1.03
CA ALA A 168 -23.62 -6.83 -2.41
C ALA A 168 -22.90 -7.74 -3.40
N SER A 169 -23.55 -8.04 -4.53
CA SER A 169 -22.98 -8.83 -5.61
C SER A 169 -22.03 -8.00 -6.49
N PHE A 170 -21.00 -8.64 -7.06
CA PHE A 170 -20.01 -8.02 -7.95
C PHE A 170 -19.27 -6.79 -7.38
N THR A 171 -19.19 -6.66 -6.05
CA THR A 171 -18.41 -5.63 -5.37
C THR A 171 -17.08 -6.18 -4.85
N LEU A 172 -16.06 -5.33 -4.80
CA LEU A 172 -14.72 -5.68 -4.32
C LEU A 172 -14.57 -5.52 -2.82
N ALA A 173 -13.82 -6.42 -2.16
CA ALA A 173 -13.40 -6.32 -0.75
C ALA A 173 -14.54 -5.89 0.20
N GLY A 174 -15.69 -6.56 0.06
CA GLY A 174 -16.88 -6.33 0.88
C GLY A 174 -17.60 -4.98 0.66
N GLY A 175 -17.39 -4.29 -0.46
CA GLY A 175 -18.09 -3.04 -0.76
C GLY A 175 -19.61 -3.20 -0.68
N GLY A 176 -20.28 -2.31 0.05
CA GLY A 176 -21.74 -2.40 0.29
C GLY A 176 -22.17 -3.56 1.20
N SER A 177 -21.24 -4.33 1.77
CA SER A 177 -21.56 -5.43 2.68
C SER A 177 -21.52 -4.97 4.14
N GLY A 178 -22.34 -5.58 5.00
CA GLY A 178 -22.39 -5.24 6.42
C GLY A 178 -23.21 -6.22 7.25
N VAL A 179 -23.27 -5.94 8.55
CA VAL A 179 -24.08 -6.70 9.51
C VAL A 179 -25.21 -5.81 9.99
N ALA A 180 -26.44 -6.31 9.89
CA ALA A 180 -27.61 -5.68 10.49
C ALA A 180 -27.97 -6.42 11.79
N TYR A 181 -28.07 -5.69 12.91
CA TYR A 181 -28.52 -6.24 14.19
C TYR A 181 -30.01 -6.04 14.43
N ASN A 182 -30.64 -5.15 13.68
CA ASN A 182 -32.06 -4.82 13.78
C ASN A 182 -32.61 -4.35 12.43
N ILE A 183 -33.93 -4.14 12.38
CA ILE A 183 -34.66 -3.80 11.15
C ILE A 183 -34.30 -2.43 10.57
N GLU A 184 -33.95 -1.45 11.43
CA GLU A 184 -33.60 -0.10 10.99
C GLU A 184 -32.24 -0.11 10.28
N GLU A 185 -31.24 -0.74 10.93
CA GLU A 185 -29.93 -0.97 10.31
C GLU A 185 -30.05 -1.80 9.03
N PHE A 186 -30.93 -2.81 9.02
CA PHE A 186 -31.15 -3.67 7.85
C PHE A 186 -31.66 -2.89 6.65
N GLN A 187 -32.66 -2.02 6.84
CA GLN A 187 -33.23 -1.22 5.75
C GLN A 187 -32.20 -0.27 5.15
N GLU A 188 -31.42 0.40 5.99
CA GLU A 188 -30.35 1.28 5.54
C GLU A 188 -29.26 0.51 4.79
N LEU A 189 -28.79 -0.61 5.36
CA LEU A 189 -27.75 -1.44 4.74
C LEU A 189 -28.22 -2.09 3.46
N ALA A 190 -29.44 -2.64 3.40
CA ALA A 190 -29.98 -3.29 2.22
C ALA A 190 -30.11 -2.29 1.07
N LYS A 191 -30.60 -1.08 1.35
CA LYS A 191 -30.66 0.00 0.36
C LYS A 191 -29.27 0.36 -0.16
N ASN A 192 -28.32 0.62 0.74
CA ASN A 192 -26.96 0.97 0.37
C ASN A 192 -26.25 -0.16 -0.41
N ALA A 193 -26.53 -1.42 -0.06
CA ALA A 193 -25.97 -2.60 -0.71
C ALA A 193 -26.55 -2.81 -2.12
N LEU A 194 -27.86 -2.59 -2.29
CA LEU A 194 -28.53 -2.59 -3.60
C LEU A 194 -28.00 -1.47 -4.51
N ASP A 195 -27.82 -0.27 -3.97
CA ASP A 195 -27.20 0.86 -4.68
C ASP A 195 -25.75 0.54 -5.10
N ALA A 196 -25.00 -0.15 -4.23
CA ALA A 196 -23.59 -0.47 -4.47
C ALA A 196 -23.39 -1.63 -5.46
N SER A 197 -24.36 -2.53 -5.60
CA SER A 197 -24.29 -3.64 -6.55
C SER A 197 -24.55 -3.13 -7.98
N PRO A 198 -23.64 -3.36 -8.95
CA PRO A 198 -23.83 -2.97 -10.35
C PRO A 198 -25.06 -3.58 -11.04
N ILE A 199 -25.60 -4.66 -10.48
CA ILE A 199 -26.77 -5.39 -10.98
C ILE A 199 -27.97 -5.33 -10.02
N ASN A 200 -27.93 -4.44 -9.01
CA ASN A 200 -28.97 -4.30 -7.98
C ASN A 200 -29.32 -5.63 -7.28
N GLU A 201 -28.32 -6.45 -6.94
CA GLU A 201 -28.49 -7.75 -6.28
C GLU A 201 -27.73 -7.76 -4.95
N ILE A 202 -28.41 -8.22 -3.91
CA ILE A 202 -27.81 -8.47 -2.60
C ILE A 202 -28.14 -9.87 -2.12
N LEU A 203 -27.25 -10.44 -1.33
CA LEU A 203 -27.44 -11.69 -0.62
C LEU A 203 -27.61 -11.41 0.87
N ILE A 204 -28.76 -11.78 1.43
CA ILE A 204 -29.03 -11.75 2.86
C ILE A 204 -28.75 -13.14 3.41
N GLU A 205 -27.96 -13.23 4.47
CA GLU A 205 -27.50 -14.49 5.05
C GLU A 205 -27.60 -14.54 6.57
N GLU A 206 -27.73 -15.77 7.08
CA GLU A 206 -27.60 -16.07 8.51
C GLU A 206 -26.24 -15.59 9.02
N SER A 207 -26.24 -15.00 10.21
CA SER A 207 -24.99 -14.58 10.83
C SER A 207 -24.15 -15.78 11.26
N LEU A 208 -22.89 -15.75 10.84
CA LEU A 208 -21.84 -16.64 11.33
C LEU A 208 -20.88 -15.90 12.28
N LEU A 209 -21.30 -14.75 12.82
CA LEU A 209 -20.44 -13.95 13.70
C LEU A 209 -19.91 -14.77 14.87
N GLY A 210 -18.61 -14.67 15.11
CA GLY A 210 -17.94 -15.41 16.19
C GLY A 210 -17.52 -16.84 15.83
N TRP A 211 -17.86 -17.35 14.64
CA TRP A 211 -17.33 -18.63 14.17
C TRP A 211 -15.83 -18.50 13.85
N LYS A 212 -15.12 -19.62 13.89
CA LYS A 212 -13.72 -19.67 13.43
C LYS A 212 -13.68 -19.52 11.92
N GLU A 213 -12.71 -18.78 11.40
CA GLU A 213 -12.53 -18.54 9.96
C GLU A 213 -11.17 -19.08 9.50
N TYR A 214 -11.19 -19.85 8.41
CA TYR A 214 -10.03 -20.54 7.85
C TYR A 214 -9.92 -20.29 6.35
N GLU A 215 -8.68 -20.28 5.86
CA GLU A 215 -8.39 -20.20 4.43
C GLU A 215 -7.44 -21.34 4.03
N MET A 216 -7.69 -21.94 2.86
CA MET A 216 -6.78 -22.91 2.24
C MET A 216 -6.29 -22.39 0.89
N GLU A 217 -4.97 -22.31 0.74
CA GLU A 217 -4.32 -22.05 -0.54
C GLU A 217 -4.08 -23.37 -1.25
N VAL A 218 -4.73 -23.54 -2.40
CA VAL A 218 -4.80 -24.80 -3.13
C VAL A 218 -4.20 -24.61 -4.51
N ILE A 219 -3.42 -25.59 -4.99
CA ILE A 219 -2.94 -25.63 -6.38
C ILE A 219 -3.38 -26.92 -7.04
N ARG A 220 -3.85 -26.81 -8.29
CA ARG A 220 -4.27 -27.93 -9.12
C ARG A 220 -3.69 -27.85 -10.53
N ASP A 221 -3.28 -29.00 -11.06
CA ASP A 221 -2.77 -29.13 -12.43
C ASP A 221 -3.68 -29.94 -13.38
N ASN A 222 -3.28 -30.00 -14.64
CA ASN A 222 -4.05 -30.65 -15.71
C ASN A 222 -4.07 -32.19 -15.62
N LYS A 223 -3.23 -32.80 -14.76
CA LYS A 223 -3.23 -34.23 -14.45
C LYS A 223 -4.12 -34.54 -13.22
N ASP A 224 -4.83 -33.54 -12.70
CA ASP A 224 -5.64 -33.60 -11.47
C ASP A 224 -4.81 -33.83 -10.20
N ASN A 225 -3.50 -33.57 -10.23
CA ASN A 225 -2.75 -33.44 -8.98
C ASN A 225 -3.25 -32.19 -8.26
N CYS A 226 -3.46 -32.31 -6.95
CA CYS A 226 -3.98 -31.23 -6.12
C CYS A 226 -3.27 -31.24 -4.76
N ILE A 227 -2.82 -30.08 -4.31
CA ILE A 227 -2.07 -29.89 -3.06
C ILE A 227 -2.62 -28.72 -2.26
N ILE A 228 -2.54 -28.80 -0.93
CA ILE A 228 -2.67 -27.66 -0.04
C ILE A 228 -1.29 -27.07 0.20
N VAL A 229 -1.08 -25.83 -0.25
CA VAL A 229 0.18 -25.12 -0.02
C VAL A 229 0.22 -24.57 1.41
N CYS A 230 -0.89 -24.00 1.88
CA CYS A 230 -0.96 -23.41 3.21
C CYS A 230 -2.39 -23.45 3.74
N CYS A 231 -2.52 -23.63 5.06
CA CYS A 231 -3.78 -23.43 5.79
C CYS A 231 -3.59 -22.27 6.77
N ILE A 232 -4.46 -21.28 6.67
CA ILE A 232 -4.42 -20.04 7.45
C ILE A 232 -5.60 -20.07 8.42
N GLU A 233 -5.33 -19.75 9.69
CA GLU A 233 -6.35 -19.58 10.73
C GLU A 233 -6.45 -18.10 11.11
N ASN A 234 -7.66 -17.56 11.12
CA ASN A 234 -7.91 -16.19 11.54
C ASN A 234 -8.04 -16.15 13.08
N ILE A 235 -7.32 -15.24 13.74
CA ILE A 235 -7.45 -14.99 15.18
C ILE A 235 -8.75 -14.23 15.45
N ASP A 236 -9.00 -13.19 14.65
CA ASP A 236 -10.27 -12.49 14.66
C ASP A 236 -11.34 -13.42 14.04
N PRO A 237 -12.44 -13.72 14.75
CA PRO A 237 -13.46 -14.64 14.22
C PRO A 237 -14.28 -13.99 13.10
N MET A 238 -15.07 -14.82 12.40
CA MET A 238 -16.03 -14.41 11.36
C MET A 238 -16.77 -13.14 11.77
N GLY A 239 -16.80 -12.18 10.84
CA GLY A 239 -17.33 -10.84 11.05
C GLY A 239 -16.30 -9.73 10.82
N VAL A 240 -15.01 -10.08 10.87
CA VAL A 240 -13.92 -9.24 10.42
C VAL A 240 -13.37 -9.86 9.13
N HIS A 241 -13.30 -9.08 8.06
CA HIS A 241 -12.76 -9.55 6.77
C HIS A 241 -11.32 -10.05 6.97
N THR A 242 -10.92 -11.17 6.36
CA THR A 242 -9.56 -11.74 6.45
C THR A 242 -8.44 -10.72 6.14
N GLY A 243 -8.77 -9.77 5.24
CA GLY A 243 -8.11 -8.47 5.02
C GLY A 243 -7.65 -7.73 6.26
N ASP A 244 -8.59 -7.49 7.16
CA ASP A 244 -8.46 -6.71 8.39
C ASP A 244 -8.25 -7.58 9.63
N SER A 245 -8.31 -8.91 9.48
CA SER A 245 -8.04 -9.87 10.55
C SER A 245 -6.53 -10.07 10.76
N ILE A 246 -6.17 -10.36 12.00
CA ILE A 246 -4.90 -11.00 12.36
C ILE A 246 -5.03 -12.48 12.01
N THR A 247 -4.04 -13.01 11.28
CA THR A 247 -4.07 -14.40 10.82
C THR A 247 -2.75 -15.10 11.10
N ILE A 248 -2.79 -16.42 11.17
CA ILE A 248 -1.61 -17.26 11.39
C ILE A 248 -1.51 -18.38 10.38
N ALA A 249 -0.29 -18.87 10.20
CA ALA A 249 -0.02 -20.13 9.50
C ALA A 249 1.04 -20.95 10.28
N PRO A 250 0.86 -22.29 10.38
CA PRO A 250 -0.31 -23.06 9.98
C PRO A 250 -1.51 -22.87 10.95
N SER A 251 -2.65 -23.49 10.65
CA SER A 251 -3.76 -23.62 11.61
C SER A 251 -3.35 -24.37 12.88
N LEU A 252 -3.84 -23.95 14.04
CA LEU A 252 -3.47 -24.50 15.36
C LEU A 252 -4.64 -25.16 16.10
N THR A 253 -5.89 -24.79 15.79
CA THR A 253 -7.05 -25.25 16.58
C THR A 253 -7.95 -26.25 15.84
N LEU A 254 -7.51 -26.79 14.71
CA LEU A 254 -8.14 -27.92 14.03
C LEU A 254 -7.52 -29.24 14.49
N THR A 255 -8.36 -30.23 14.76
CA THR A 255 -7.91 -31.62 14.78
C THR A 255 -7.57 -32.07 13.37
N ASP A 256 -6.69 -33.06 13.22
CA ASP A 256 -6.34 -33.62 11.91
C ASP A 256 -7.59 -34.05 11.12
N LYS A 257 -8.61 -34.63 11.77
CA LYS A 257 -9.87 -35.02 11.10
C LYS A 257 -10.64 -33.83 10.51
N GLU A 258 -10.64 -32.69 11.20
CA GLU A 258 -11.29 -31.48 10.70
C GLU A 258 -10.46 -30.85 9.58
N TYR A 259 -9.14 -30.86 9.70
CA TYR A 259 -8.21 -30.43 8.67
C TYR A 259 -8.39 -31.26 7.39
N GLN A 260 -8.37 -32.60 7.47
CA GLN A 260 -8.55 -33.48 6.31
C GLN A 260 -9.91 -33.29 5.65
N ARG A 261 -10.99 -33.11 6.43
CA ARG A 261 -12.32 -32.77 5.88
C ARG A 261 -12.30 -31.46 5.09
N MET A 262 -11.65 -30.42 5.63
CA MET A 262 -11.54 -29.13 4.96
C MET A 262 -10.65 -29.22 3.71
N ARG A 263 -9.57 -30.00 3.77
CA ARG A 263 -8.68 -30.30 2.64
C ARG A 263 -9.42 -31.00 1.50
N ASP A 264 -10.16 -32.06 1.81
CA ASP A 264 -10.96 -32.80 0.83
C ASP A 264 -12.04 -31.91 0.20
N ALA A 265 -12.68 -31.06 1.01
CA ALA A 265 -13.64 -30.06 0.55
C ALA A 265 -12.98 -29.07 -0.42
N SER A 266 -11.82 -28.50 -0.07
CA SER A 266 -11.05 -27.60 -0.92
C SER A 266 -10.74 -28.22 -2.28
N PHE A 267 -10.33 -29.48 -2.32
CA PHE A 267 -10.08 -30.19 -3.58
C PHE A 267 -11.35 -30.42 -4.40
N ALA A 268 -12.46 -30.79 -3.76
CA ALA A 268 -13.75 -30.96 -4.43
C ALA A 268 -14.25 -29.63 -5.03
N ILE A 269 -14.05 -28.53 -4.31
CA ILE A 269 -14.43 -27.17 -4.74
C ILE A 269 -13.66 -26.76 -6.00
N LEU A 270 -12.32 -26.87 -6.00
CA LEU A 270 -11.52 -26.51 -7.18
C LEU A 270 -11.92 -27.33 -8.42
N ARG A 271 -12.19 -28.63 -8.24
CA ARG A 271 -12.64 -29.52 -9.31
C ARG A 271 -14.00 -29.10 -9.89
N GLU A 272 -14.97 -28.75 -9.04
CA GLU A 272 -16.30 -28.34 -9.50
C GLU A 272 -16.31 -26.95 -10.16
N ILE A 273 -15.58 -26.00 -9.59
CA ILE A 273 -15.42 -24.67 -10.18
C ILE A 273 -14.69 -24.79 -11.53
N GLY A 274 -13.74 -25.72 -11.63
CA GLY A 274 -13.05 -26.03 -12.88
C GLY A 274 -11.73 -25.29 -13.04
N VAL A 275 -11.06 -24.96 -11.94
CA VAL A 275 -9.67 -24.47 -11.96
C VAL A 275 -8.75 -25.68 -12.13
N ASP A 276 -8.17 -25.85 -13.31
CA ASP A 276 -7.40 -27.04 -13.70
C ASP A 276 -5.92 -26.75 -14.01
N THR A 277 -5.48 -25.50 -13.95
CA THR A 277 -4.08 -25.12 -14.27
C THR A 277 -3.60 -23.92 -13.44
N GLY A 278 -3.82 -23.92 -12.12
CA GLY A 278 -3.47 -22.77 -11.30
C GLY A 278 -3.73 -22.91 -9.81
N GLY A 279 -3.51 -21.79 -9.09
CA GLY A 279 -3.79 -21.65 -7.66
C GLY A 279 -5.14 -20.99 -7.40
N SER A 280 -5.72 -21.27 -6.23
CA SER A 280 -6.94 -20.64 -5.74
C SER A 280 -6.99 -20.65 -4.21
N ASN A 281 -7.66 -19.65 -3.65
CA ASN A 281 -7.95 -19.58 -2.22
C ASN A 281 -9.39 -20.06 -1.96
N VAL A 282 -9.59 -20.87 -0.93
CA VAL A 282 -10.92 -21.33 -0.48
C VAL A 282 -11.12 -20.94 0.98
N GLN A 283 -12.25 -20.32 1.31
CA GLN A 283 -12.56 -19.84 2.66
C GLN A 283 -13.66 -20.67 3.32
N PHE A 284 -13.49 -20.93 4.61
CA PHE A 284 -14.42 -21.72 5.42
C PHE A 284 -14.71 -21.03 6.75
N ALA A 285 -15.92 -21.26 7.27
CA ALA A 285 -16.23 -21.00 8.67
C ALA A 285 -16.57 -22.31 9.39
N ILE A 286 -16.09 -22.44 10.64
CA ILE A 286 -16.38 -23.59 11.50
C ILE A 286 -16.98 -23.12 12.82
N HIS A 287 -18.15 -23.67 13.14
CA HIS A 287 -18.78 -23.42 14.43
C HIS A 287 -17.96 -24.09 15.53
N PRO A 288 -17.51 -23.38 16.57
CA PRO A 288 -16.57 -23.90 17.57
C PRO A 288 -17.11 -25.10 18.37
N GLU A 289 -18.41 -25.15 18.63
CA GLU A 289 -19.04 -26.26 19.38
C GLU A 289 -19.63 -27.39 18.52
N THR A 290 -20.41 -27.05 17.49
CA THR A 290 -21.12 -28.05 16.66
C THR A 290 -20.26 -28.64 15.56
N LEU A 291 -19.12 -28.02 15.26
CA LEU A 291 -18.18 -28.39 14.19
C LEU A 291 -18.82 -28.40 12.78
N ARG A 292 -19.96 -27.72 12.63
CA ARG A 292 -20.57 -27.40 11.33
C ARG A 292 -19.56 -26.57 10.56
N MET A 293 -19.17 -27.07 9.39
CA MET A 293 -18.24 -26.42 8.47
C MET A 293 -19.04 -25.92 7.28
N VAL A 294 -18.93 -24.63 6.98
CA VAL A 294 -19.58 -24.00 5.83
C VAL A 294 -18.52 -23.36 4.94
N VAL A 295 -18.77 -23.38 3.64
CA VAL A 295 -17.93 -22.71 2.64
C VAL A 295 -18.38 -21.24 2.54
N ILE A 296 -17.44 -20.30 2.53
CA ILE A 296 -17.73 -18.86 2.47
C ILE A 296 -17.63 -18.35 1.03
N GLU A 297 -16.49 -18.58 0.39
CA GLU A 297 -16.20 -18.23 -1.00
C GLU A 297 -14.97 -18.99 -1.52
N MET A 298 -14.71 -18.88 -2.82
CA MET A 298 -13.43 -19.23 -3.41
C MET A 298 -12.99 -18.17 -4.41
N ASN A 299 -11.69 -17.92 -4.48
CA ASN A 299 -11.10 -16.94 -5.38
C ASN A 299 -10.28 -17.67 -6.47
N PRO A 300 -10.73 -17.70 -7.75
CA PRO A 300 -10.11 -18.49 -8.82
C PRO A 300 -8.87 -17.80 -9.43
N ARG A 301 -8.01 -17.25 -8.57
CA ARG A 301 -6.82 -16.45 -8.90
C ARG A 301 -5.84 -16.43 -7.73
N VAL A 302 -4.65 -15.86 -7.95
CA VAL A 302 -3.82 -15.44 -6.82
C VAL A 302 -4.50 -14.32 -6.03
N SER A 303 -4.15 -14.23 -4.76
CA SER A 303 -4.71 -13.33 -3.77
C SER A 303 -3.62 -12.79 -2.84
N ARG A 304 -3.97 -11.83 -1.98
CA ARG A 304 -3.11 -11.42 -0.88
C ARG A 304 -2.77 -12.59 0.05
N SER A 305 -3.74 -13.47 0.34
CA SER A 305 -3.51 -14.70 1.12
C SER A 305 -2.52 -15.65 0.42
N SER A 306 -2.51 -15.72 -0.91
CA SER A 306 -1.54 -16.52 -1.66
C SER A 306 -0.11 -15.93 -1.60
N ALA A 307 0.02 -14.60 -1.58
CA ALA A 307 1.31 -13.95 -1.36
C ALA A 307 1.81 -14.21 0.06
N LEU A 308 0.95 -14.03 1.07
CA LEU A 308 1.23 -14.39 2.46
C LEU A 308 1.65 -15.87 2.59
N ALA A 309 0.90 -16.80 2.00
CA ALA A 309 1.22 -18.23 2.02
C ALA A 309 2.54 -18.56 1.32
N SER A 310 2.85 -17.88 0.21
CA SER A 310 4.13 -18.05 -0.48
C SER A 310 5.30 -17.65 0.40
N LYS A 311 5.16 -16.54 1.15
CA LYS A 311 6.18 -16.09 2.10
C LYS A 311 6.24 -16.99 3.33
N ALA A 312 5.09 -17.37 3.87
CA ALA A 312 5.02 -18.23 5.05
C ALA A 312 5.71 -19.58 4.80
N THR A 313 5.48 -20.20 3.64
CA THR A 313 5.95 -21.55 3.34
C THR A 313 7.27 -21.60 2.59
N GLY A 314 7.62 -20.55 1.84
CA GLY A 314 8.69 -20.57 0.84
C GLY A 314 8.24 -21.13 -0.52
N PHE A 315 7.00 -21.61 -0.66
CA PHE A 315 6.48 -22.16 -1.91
C PHE A 315 6.03 -21.04 -2.87
N PRO A 316 6.61 -20.89 -4.08
CA PRO A 316 6.32 -19.74 -4.94
C PRO A 316 5.04 -19.94 -5.78
N ILE A 317 3.87 -19.71 -5.18
CA ILE A 317 2.54 -20.01 -5.77
C ILE A 317 2.37 -19.39 -7.17
N ALA A 318 2.68 -18.11 -7.35
CA ALA A 318 2.47 -17.42 -8.62
C ALA A 318 3.38 -17.97 -9.74
N LYS A 319 4.65 -18.27 -9.44
CA LYS A 319 5.57 -18.95 -10.36
C LYS A 319 5.05 -20.33 -10.76
N VAL A 320 4.65 -21.16 -9.80
CA VAL A 320 4.12 -22.51 -10.06
C VAL A 320 2.83 -22.42 -10.87
N ALA A 321 1.87 -21.60 -10.46
CA ALA A 321 0.61 -21.39 -11.20
C ALA A 321 0.85 -20.92 -12.64
N THR A 322 1.86 -20.06 -12.88
CA THR A 322 2.25 -19.64 -14.23
C THR A 322 2.76 -20.81 -15.07
N MET A 323 3.58 -21.71 -14.50
CA MET A 323 4.08 -22.90 -15.20
C MET A 323 2.94 -23.87 -15.52
N LEU A 324 2.01 -24.08 -14.58
CA LEU A 324 0.83 -24.92 -14.80
C LEU A 324 -0.05 -24.38 -15.94
N ALA A 325 -0.29 -23.07 -15.95
CA ALA A 325 -1.08 -22.38 -16.98
C ALA A 325 -0.52 -22.57 -18.40
N VAL A 326 0.77 -22.89 -18.53
CA VAL A 326 1.46 -23.13 -19.81
C VAL A 326 1.83 -24.60 -20.06
N GLY A 327 1.17 -25.53 -19.37
CA GLY A 327 1.13 -26.96 -19.71
C GLY A 327 1.91 -27.90 -18.80
N PHE A 328 2.65 -27.38 -17.82
CA PHE A 328 3.37 -28.23 -16.86
C PHE A 328 2.39 -28.89 -15.88
N SER A 329 2.81 -30.02 -15.30
CA SER A 329 2.21 -30.59 -14.09
C SER A 329 3.12 -30.40 -12.87
N LEU A 330 2.58 -30.55 -11.67
CA LEU A 330 3.29 -30.29 -10.41
C LEU A 330 4.55 -31.15 -10.23
N ASP A 331 4.51 -32.40 -10.70
CA ASP A 331 5.65 -33.33 -10.67
C ASP A 331 6.80 -32.94 -11.61
N GLU A 332 6.53 -32.08 -12.60
CA GLU A 332 7.50 -31.61 -13.59
C GLU A 332 8.16 -30.27 -13.18
N ILE A 333 7.61 -29.61 -12.17
CA ILE A 333 8.12 -28.35 -11.64
C ILE A 333 9.04 -28.65 -10.45
N GLN A 334 10.21 -28.03 -10.42
CA GLN A 334 11.15 -28.19 -9.31
C GLN A 334 10.95 -27.07 -8.29
N ASN A 335 10.95 -27.42 -7.00
CA ASN A 335 10.99 -26.50 -5.87
C ASN A 335 12.38 -25.87 -5.78
N ASP A 336 12.46 -24.55 -5.90
CA ASP A 336 13.72 -23.80 -5.95
C ASP A 336 14.52 -23.90 -4.64
N ILE A 337 13.83 -24.07 -3.50
CA ILE A 337 14.47 -24.04 -2.18
C ILE A 337 15.17 -25.36 -1.86
N THR A 338 14.56 -26.50 -2.21
CA THR A 338 15.04 -27.85 -1.80
C THR A 338 15.43 -28.75 -2.97
N ASN A 339 15.24 -28.31 -4.22
CA ASN A 339 15.41 -29.11 -5.43
C ASN A 339 14.53 -30.38 -5.51
N THR A 340 13.45 -30.46 -4.72
CA THR A 340 12.41 -31.50 -4.81
C THR A 340 11.35 -31.16 -5.87
N PRO A 341 10.43 -32.05 -6.27
CA PRO A 341 9.28 -31.68 -7.09
C PRO A 341 8.34 -30.72 -6.36
N ALA A 342 7.55 -29.92 -7.09
CA ALA A 342 6.54 -29.03 -6.51
C ALA A 342 5.25 -29.77 -6.10
N SER A 343 5.12 -31.06 -6.40
CA SER A 343 3.98 -31.92 -6.06
C SER A 343 4.02 -32.42 -4.61
N PHE A 344 4.04 -31.51 -3.64
CA PHE A 344 3.99 -31.82 -2.20
C PHE A 344 3.23 -30.73 -1.43
N GLU A 345 2.86 -31.03 -0.18
CA GLU A 345 2.26 -30.06 0.74
C GLU A 345 3.36 -29.56 1.71
N PRO A 346 3.64 -28.25 1.78
CA PRO A 346 4.63 -27.73 2.70
C PRO A 346 4.35 -28.04 4.16
N SER A 347 5.42 -28.26 4.93
CA SER A 347 5.38 -28.42 6.38
C SER A 347 6.21 -27.33 7.03
N LEU A 348 5.70 -26.72 8.10
CA LEU A 348 6.35 -25.62 8.81
C LEU A 348 6.70 -26.05 10.24
N ASP A 349 7.95 -25.81 10.66
CA ASP A 349 8.43 -25.99 12.03
C ASP A 349 8.48 -24.67 12.83
N TYR A 350 7.76 -23.67 12.33
CA TYR A 350 7.61 -22.35 12.91
C TYR A 350 6.17 -21.83 12.76
N ILE A 351 5.87 -20.70 13.42
CA ILE A 351 4.60 -20.00 13.31
C ILE A 351 4.80 -18.68 12.59
N VAL A 352 3.89 -18.40 11.66
CA VAL A 352 3.78 -17.12 10.98
C VAL A 352 2.58 -16.36 11.53
N VAL A 353 2.74 -15.07 11.80
CA VAL A 353 1.65 -14.16 12.19
C VAL A 353 1.62 -12.99 11.22
N LYS A 354 0.44 -12.71 10.67
CA LYS A 354 0.15 -11.51 9.90
C LYS A 354 -0.69 -10.55 10.73
N ILE A 355 -0.37 -9.26 10.70
CA ILE A 355 -1.20 -8.19 11.28
C ILE A 355 -1.44 -7.09 10.22
N PRO A 356 -2.68 -6.64 10.01
CA PRO A 356 -2.97 -5.55 9.09
C PRO A 356 -2.54 -4.18 9.63
N ARG A 357 -2.14 -3.28 8.73
CA ARG A 357 -1.81 -1.87 8.99
C ARG A 357 -2.96 -0.99 8.50
N PHE A 358 -3.45 -0.10 9.37
CA PHE A 358 -4.53 0.86 9.09
C PHE A 358 -3.98 2.28 8.97
N ALA A 359 -4.79 3.30 8.68
CA ALA A 359 -4.38 4.71 8.83
C ALA A 359 -5.55 5.62 9.23
N PHE A 360 -6.39 5.17 10.18
CA PHE A 360 -7.58 5.90 10.62
C PHE A 360 -7.27 7.33 11.11
N GLU A 361 -6.05 7.56 11.61
CA GLU A 361 -5.56 8.89 12.01
C GLU A 361 -5.62 9.93 10.90
N LYS A 362 -5.57 9.52 9.62
CA LYS A 362 -5.63 10.41 8.44
C LYS A 362 -7.05 10.71 7.96
N PHE A 363 -8.05 10.00 8.50
CA PHE A 363 -9.44 10.05 8.03
C PHE A 363 -10.41 10.33 9.18
N ALA A 364 -10.40 11.57 9.66
CA ALA A 364 -11.34 12.01 10.69
C ALA A 364 -12.80 11.73 10.29
N GLY A 365 -13.60 11.24 11.25
CA GLY A 365 -15.00 10.88 11.04
C GLY A 365 -15.24 9.45 10.53
N VAL A 366 -14.20 8.71 10.13
CA VAL A 366 -14.33 7.30 9.73
C VAL A 366 -14.39 6.40 10.96
N SER A 367 -15.35 5.48 10.97
CA SER A 367 -15.45 4.46 12.04
C SER A 367 -14.28 3.48 11.97
N SER A 368 -13.54 3.36 13.08
CA SER A 368 -12.47 2.37 13.28
C SER A 368 -12.98 0.95 13.56
N THR A 369 -14.29 0.74 13.55
CA THR A 369 -14.90 -0.58 13.70
C THR A 369 -14.59 -1.43 12.47
N LEU A 370 -14.02 -2.61 12.69
CA LEU A 370 -13.74 -3.58 11.63
C LEU A 370 -14.98 -4.43 11.36
N GLY A 371 -15.17 -4.80 10.10
CA GLY A 371 -16.32 -5.56 9.63
C GLY A 371 -15.95 -6.40 8.41
N THR A 372 -16.95 -6.76 7.61
CA THR A 372 -16.77 -7.56 6.39
C THR A 372 -16.23 -6.77 5.19
N SER A 373 -16.11 -5.44 5.28
CA SER A 373 -15.44 -4.60 4.27
C SER A 373 -14.05 -4.20 4.77
N MET A 374 -13.03 -4.50 3.99
CA MET A 374 -11.63 -4.21 4.32
C MET A 374 -11.37 -2.70 4.40
N LYS A 375 -10.54 -2.29 5.37
CA LYS A 375 -10.11 -0.90 5.64
C LYS A 375 -8.60 -0.76 5.84
N SER A 376 -7.88 -1.86 5.97
CA SER A 376 -6.41 -1.86 6.05
C SER A 376 -5.77 -1.47 4.72
N ILE A 377 -4.61 -0.83 4.81
CA ILE A 377 -3.86 -0.25 3.68
C ILE A 377 -2.55 -1.00 3.37
N GLY A 378 -2.26 -2.03 4.17
CA GLY A 378 -1.08 -2.89 4.06
C GLY A 378 -1.05 -3.88 5.21
N GLU A 379 0.02 -4.65 5.31
CA GLU A 379 0.17 -5.68 6.34
C GLU A 379 1.64 -5.95 6.69
N VAL A 380 1.85 -6.51 7.87
CA VAL A 380 3.13 -7.08 8.30
C VAL A 380 3.00 -8.58 8.43
N MET A 381 4.12 -9.27 8.26
CA MET A 381 4.27 -10.67 8.65
C MET A 381 5.47 -10.80 9.60
N ALA A 382 5.41 -11.75 10.51
CA ALA A 382 6.57 -12.16 11.28
C ALA A 382 6.57 -13.68 11.46
N ILE A 383 7.79 -14.24 11.54
CA ILE A 383 8.03 -15.66 11.75
C ILE A 383 8.67 -15.84 13.12
N GLY A 384 8.25 -16.84 13.89
CA GLY A 384 8.87 -17.19 15.17
C GLY A 384 8.82 -18.68 15.43
N GLY A 385 9.73 -19.18 16.28
CA GLY A 385 9.76 -20.60 16.67
C GLY A 385 8.54 -21.00 17.52
N ASN A 386 7.73 -20.04 17.94
CA ASN A 386 6.43 -20.26 18.56
C ASN A 386 5.49 -19.06 18.32
N PHE A 387 4.20 -19.26 18.62
CA PHE A 387 3.15 -18.25 18.43
C PHE A 387 3.41 -16.93 19.18
N LEU A 388 3.90 -16.97 20.42
CA LEU A 388 4.11 -15.75 21.22
C LEU A 388 5.27 -14.92 20.67
N GLU A 389 6.35 -15.58 20.26
CA GLU A 389 7.47 -14.93 19.59
C GLU A 389 7.04 -14.26 18.28
N ALA A 390 6.35 -15.00 17.41
CA ALA A 390 5.85 -14.48 16.14
C ALA A 390 4.88 -13.30 16.33
N LEU A 391 3.96 -13.39 17.30
CA LEU A 391 2.99 -12.34 17.59
C LEU A 391 3.65 -11.05 18.08
N GLN A 392 4.63 -11.13 18.98
CA GLN A 392 5.35 -9.93 19.44
C GLN A 392 6.19 -9.32 18.33
N LYS A 393 6.87 -10.13 17.51
CA LYS A 393 7.62 -9.64 16.33
C LYS A 393 6.70 -8.94 15.34
N ALA A 394 5.50 -9.48 15.09
CA ALA A 394 4.50 -8.85 14.23
C ALA A 394 4.02 -7.51 14.80
N LEU A 395 3.71 -7.43 16.10
CA LEU A 395 3.31 -6.17 16.75
C LEU A 395 4.40 -5.11 16.65
N CYS A 396 5.67 -5.47 16.87
CA CYS A 396 6.80 -4.56 16.70
C CYS A 396 6.92 -4.09 15.25
N SER A 397 6.63 -4.96 14.27
CA SER A 397 6.80 -4.64 12.84
C SER A 397 5.78 -3.63 12.28
N LEU A 398 4.72 -3.28 13.02
CA LEU A 398 3.63 -2.41 12.53
C LEU A 398 4.01 -0.94 12.29
N GLU A 399 5.22 -0.54 12.68
CA GLU A 399 5.72 0.84 12.54
C GLU A 399 4.83 1.87 13.24
N ASN A 400 4.24 1.48 14.39
CA ASN A 400 3.47 2.31 15.30
C ASN A 400 4.23 2.68 16.59
N ASN A 401 5.55 2.41 16.61
CA ASN A 401 6.42 2.52 17.80
C ASN A 401 6.02 1.61 18.98
N TRP A 402 5.20 0.58 18.75
CA TRP A 402 4.85 -0.41 19.76
C TRP A 402 6.04 -1.35 20.02
N LEU A 403 6.28 -1.67 21.29
CA LEU A 403 7.32 -2.60 21.72
C LEU A 403 6.75 -3.98 22.05
N GLY A 404 5.64 -4.35 21.40
CA GLY A 404 4.81 -5.51 21.74
C GLY A 404 3.45 -5.06 22.29
N PHE A 405 2.99 -5.66 23.38
CA PHE A 405 1.68 -5.38 23.97
C PHE A 405 1.67 -4.09 24.80
N GLU A 406 1.47 -2.94 24.18
CA GLU A 406 1.28 -1.68 24.93
C GLU A 406 0.01 -1.69 25.80
N SER A 407 0.01 -0.85 26.85
CA SER A 407 -1.18 -0.62 27.68
C SER A 407 -1.89 0.65 27.19
N LEU A 408 -3.20 0.55 26.97
CA LEU A 408 -4.01 1.62 26.39
C LEU A 408 -4.94 2.26 27.43
N SER A 409 -5.47 1.46 28.34
CA SER A 409 -6.40 1.93 29.37
C SER A 409 -6.31 1.11 30.64
N LYS A 410 -6.74 1.72 31.75
CA LYS A 410 -6.98 1.05 33.04
C LYS A 410 -8.47 1.02 33.41
N ASP A 411 -9.32 1.59 32.55
CA ASP A 411 -10.78 1.58 32.72
C ASP A 411 -11.36 0.28 32.14
N LEU A 412 -11.80 -0.61 33.03
CA LEU A 412 -12.35 -1.91 32.67
C LEU A 412 -13.59 -1.84 31.78
N GLU A 413 -14.47 -0.84 31.96
CA GLU A 413 -15.68 -0.72 31.15
C GLU A 413 -15.35 -0.26 29.73
N MET A 414 -14.42 0.68 29.59
CA MET A 414 -13.86 1.05 28.28
C MET A 414 -13.19 -0.15 27.61
N ILE A 415 -12.36 -0.89 28.34
CA ILE A 415 -11.69 -2.09 27.83
C ILE A 415 -12.71 -3.11 27.33
N LYS A 416 -13.72 -3.46 28.13
CA LYS A 416 -14.76 -4.42 27.73
C LYS A 416 -15.54 -3.94 26.50
N LYS A 417 -15.82 -2.65 26.40
CA LYS A 417 -16.47 -2.04 25.21
C LYS A 417 -15.60 -2.20 23.96
N GLU A 418 -14.31 -1.90 24.06
CA GLU A 418 -13.37 -2.00 22.94
C GLU A 418 -13.00 -3.45 22.59
N ILE A 419 -13.14 -4.41 23.51
CA ILE A 419 -13.01 -5.84 23.18
C ILE A 419 -14.23 -6.33 22.39
N ARG A 420 -15.45 -5.92 22.78
CA ARG A 420 -16.69 -6.29 22.07
C ARG A 420 -16.74 -5.75 20.64
N ARG A 421 -16.24 -4.53 20.44
CA ARG A 421 -16.19 -3.89 19.12
C ARG A 421 -14.92 -4.30 18.38
N PRO A 422 -14.98 -5.04 17.27
CA PRO A 422 -13.79 -5.35 16.47
C PRO A 422 -13.09 -4.05 16.05
N ASN A 423 -11.80 -3.91 16.39
CA ASN A 423 -10.99 -2.73 16.07
C ASN A 423 -9.50 -3.13 16.01
N PHE A 424 -8.69 -2.32 15.34
CA PHE A 424 -7.26 -2.62 15.13
C PHE A 424 -6.39 -2.62 16.40
N LYS A 425 -6.89 -2.11 17.53
CA LYS A 425 -6.23 -2.12 18.83
C LYS A 425 -6.75 -3.22 19.76
N ARG A 426 -7.67 -4.07 19.30
CA ARG A 426 -8.41 -5.05 20.12
C ARG A 426 -7.50 -5.98 20.94
N LEU A 427 -6.40 -6.49 20.36
CA LEU A 427 -5.45 -7.34 21.11
C LEU A 427 -4.77 -6.62 22.28
N LEU A 428 -4.53 -5.31 22.17
CA LEU A 428 -3.95 -4.53 23.26
C LEU A 428 -4.94 -4.35 24.41
N TYR A 429 -6.23 -4.10 24.10
CA TYR A 429 -7.29 -4.08 25.10
C TYR A 429 -7.50 -5.45 25.77
N ILE A 430 -7.37 -6.54 25.02
CA ILE A 430 -7.38 -7.90 25.58
C ILE A 430 -6.23 -8.09 26.58
N ALA A 431 -5.02 -7.63 26.24
CA ALA A 431 -3.90 -7.67 27.17
C ALA A 431 -4.16 -6.82 28.43
N ASP A 432 -4.73 -5.63 28.30
CA ASP A 432 -5.14 -4.81 29.45
C ASP A 432 -6.21 -5.48 30.31
N ALA A 433 -7.19 -6.17 29.73
CA ALA A 433 -8.17 -6.95 30.49
C ALA A 433 -7.49 -8.03 31.34
N PHE A 434 -6.51 -8.74 30.78
CA PHE A 434 -5.73 -9.73 31.54
C PHE A 434 -4.87 -9.09 32.64
N ARG A 435 -4.29 -7.91 32.41
CA ARG A 435 -3.57 -7.13 33.45
C ARG A 435 -4.49 -6.75 34.62
N LEU A 436 -5.78 -6.58 34.36
CA LEU A 436 -6.81 -6.28 35.37
C LEU A 436 -7.45 -7.55 35.98
N GLY A 437 -6.95 -8.75 35.64
CA GLY A 437 -7.41 -10.01 36.23
C GLY A 437 -8.68 -10.61 35.62
N VAL A 438 -9.16 -10.10 34.47
CA VAL A 438 -10.28 -10.72 33.73
C VAL A 438 -9.88 -12.12 33.25
N CYS A 439 -10.74 -13.12 33.40
CA CYS A 439 -10.42 -14.48 32.98
C CYS A 439 -10.61 -14.69 31.46
N VAL A 440 -10.02 -15.76 30.92
CA VAL A 440 -10.08 -16.08 29.48
C VAL A 440 -11.52 -16.26 28.99
N ASP A 441 -12.37 -16.93 29.78
CA ASP A 441 -13.77 -17.16 29.42
C ASP A 441 -14.55 -15.84 29.32
N GLU A 442 -14.36 -14.93 30.26
CA GLU A 442 -14.99 -13.61 30.20
C GLU A 442 -14.55 -12.82 28.97
N VAL A 443 -13.27 -12.88 28.57
CA VAL A 443 -12.79 -12.23 27.34
C VAL A 443 -13.37 -12.92 26.11
N PHE A 444 -13.42 -14.25 26.09
CA PHE A 444 -14.02 -15.03 25.00
C PHE A 444 -15.47 -14.60 24.75
N GLU A 445 -16.30 -14.46 25.79
CA GLU A 445 -17.69 -14.01 25.64
C GLU A 445 -17.81 -12.63 24.98
N LEU A 446 -16.79 -11.77 25.11
CA LEU A 446 -16.81 -10.44 24.52
C LEU A 446 -16.43 -10.43 23.03
N CYS A 447 -15.48 -11.26 22.60
CA CYS A 447 -14.89 -11.15 21.26
C CYS A 447 -14.93 -12.43 20.42
N GLN A 448 -15.24 -13.58 21.01
CA GLN A 448 -15.26 -14.91 20.40
C GLN A 448 -13.93 -15.36 19.75
N ILE A 449 -12.82 -14.69 20.06
CA ILE A 449 -11.46 -15.16 19.70
C ILE A 449 -11.19 -16.46 20.43
N ASP A 450 -10.71 -17.49 19.74
CA ASP A 450 -10.52 -18.82 20.32
C ASP A 450 -9.71 -18.77 21.64
N ARG A 451 -10.19 -19.52 22.64
CA ARG A 451 -9.62 -19.57 23.99
C ARG A 451 -8.13 -19.93 23.98
N TRP A 452 -7.68 -20.70 22.99
CA TRP A 452 -6.28 -21.02 22.81
C TRP A 452 -5.43 -19.75 22.67
N PHE A 453 -5.79 -18.84 21.74
CA PHE A 453 -5.07 -17.58 21.53
C PHE A 453 -5.13 -16.68 22.77
N LEU A 454 -6.31 -16.55 23.37
CA LEU A 454 -6.52 -15.77 24.59
C LEU A 454 -5.65 -16.28 25.75
N SER A 455 -5.52 -17.61 25.90
CA SER A 455 -4.66 -18.21 26.93
C SER A 455 -3.17 -17.93 26.70
N GLN A 456 -2.73 -17.90 25.44
CA GLN A 456 -1.35 -17.53 25.10
C GLN A 456 -1.09 -16.06 25.44
N ILE A 457 -2.00 -15.15 25.06
CA ILE A 457 -1.87 -13.72 25.39
C ILE A 457 -1.85 -13.53 26.92
N GLN A 458 -2.71 -14.22 27.67
CA GLN A 458 -2.68 -14.17 29.14
C GLN A 458 -1.34 -14.66 29.70
N LYS A 459 -0.75 -15.72 29.13
CA LYS A 459 0.58 -16.22 29.52
C LYS A 459 1.66 -15.16 29.28
N LEU A 460 1.59 -14.43 28.17
CA LEU A 460 2.52 -13.34 27.87
C LEU A 460 2.36 -12.19 28.87
N VAL A 461 1.13 -11.78 29.17
CA VAL A 461 0.84 -10.75 30.19
C VAL A 461 1.36 -11.15 31.57
N LYS A 462 1.14 -12.40 31.99
CA LYS A 462 1.71 -12.93 33.24
C LYS A 462 3.24 -12.91 33.24
N ALA A 463 3.87 -13.13 32.09
CA ALA A 463 5.32 -13.02 31.98
C ALA A 463 5.80 -11.58 32.19
N GLU A 464 5.04 -10.55 31.77
CA GLU A 464 5.37 -9.14 32.01
C GLU A 464 5.49 -8.81 33.51
N GLU A 465 4.64 -9.39 34.35
CA GLU A 465 4.68 -9.22 35.82
C GLU A 465 5.96 -9.78 36.44
N SER A 466 6.56 -10.78 35.80
CA SER A 466 7.81 -11.41 36.29
C SER A 466 9.08 -10.65 35.89
N ILE A 467 8.98 -9.64 35.03
CA ILE A 467 10.13 -8.87 34.53
C ILE A 467 10.60 -7.91 35.62
N ASN A 468 11.82 -8.10 36.11
CA ASN A 468 12.48 -7.25 37.10
C ASN A 468 14.00 -7.25 36.87
N SER A 469 14.74 -6.39 37.54
CA SER A 469 16.20 -6.27 37.39
C SER A 469 16.97 -7.58 37.56
N SER A 470 16.45 -8.55 38.34
CA SER A 470 17.11 -9.85 38.50
C SER A 470 17.25 -10.64 37.20
N VAL A 471 16.35 -10.42 36.22
CA VAL A 471 16.42 -11.11 34.92
C VAL A 471 17.70 -10.79 34.16
N LEU A 472 18.30 -9.62 34.38
CA LEU A 472 19.54 -9.19 33.72
C LEU A 472 20.77 -9.98 34.16
N THR A 473 20.67 -10.78 35.22
CA THR A 473 21.77 -11.62 35.73
C THR A 473 21.43 -13.11 35.68
N ASP A 474 20.22 -13.47 35.28
CA ASP A 474 19.72 -14.84 35.23
C ASP A 474 19.49 -15.27 33.77
N ALA A 475 20.44 -16.06 33.25
CA ALA A 475 20.38 -16.53 31.87
C ALA A 475 19.11 -17.31 31.53
N LYS A 476 18.54 -18.05 32.49
CA LYS A 476 17.35 -18.87 32.26
C LYS A 476 16.12 -17.98 32.14
N LYS A 477 15.97 -16.99 33.04
CA LYS A 477 14.85 -16.03 32.99
C LYS A 477 14.92 -15.18 31.73
N LEU A 478 16.07 -14.57 31.43
CA LEU A 478 16.21 -13.71 30.27
C LEU A 478 15.98 -14.47 28.96
N ARG A 479 16.56 -15.66 28.79
CA ARG A 479 16.31 -16.51 27.61
C ARG A 479 14.83 -16.90 27.52
N GLY A 480 14.19 -17.20 28.64
CA GLY A 480 12.75 -17.46 28.71
C GLY A 480 11.92 -16.29 28.16
N LEU A 481 12.25 -15.05 28.54
CA LEU A 481 11.58 -13.85 28.02
C LEU A 481 11.85 -13.63 26.53
N LYS A 482 13.10 -13.82 26.08
CA LYS A 482 13.42 -13.68 24.65
C LYS A 482 12.68 -14.72 23.79
N ASN A 483 12.55 -15.96 24.27
CA ASN A 483 11.75 -17.02 23.62
C ASN A 483 10.24 -16.70 23.57
N LEU A 484 9.74 -15.82 24.45
CA LEU A 484 8.36 -15.30 24.36
C LEU A 484 8.24 -14.12 23.39
N GLY A 485 9.33 -13.68 22.74
CA GLY A 485 9.35 -12.56 21.80
C GLY A 485 9.58 -11.18 22.41
N PHE A 486 9.94 -11.08 23.69
CA PHE A 486 10.15 -9.77 24.31
C PHE A 486 11.39 -9.09 23.74
N SER A 487 11.22 -7.87 23.20
CA SER A 487 12.34 -7.03 22.78
C SER A 487 13.14 -6.53 23.97
N ASP A 488 14.41 -6.20 23.75
CA ASP A 488 15.29 -5.63 24.77
C ASP A 488 14.69 -4.30 25.29
N ALA A 489 14.03 -3.54 24.42
CA ALA A 489 13.31 -2.33 24.78
C ALA A 489 12.06 -2.59 25.64
N ARG A 490 11.30 -3.65 25.39
CA ARG A 490 10.13 -4.00 26.21
C ARG A 490 10.53 -4.49 27.61
N ILE A 491 11.61 -5.27 27.69
CA ILE A 491 12.16 -5.72 28.98
C ILE A 491 12.60 -4.51 29.80
N ALA A 492 13.35 -3.58 29.19
CA ALA A 492 13.75 -2.33 29.83
C ALA A 492 12.55 -1.52 30.34
N ALA A 493 11.53 -1.32 29.49
CA ALA A 493 10.31 -0.61 29.87
C ALA A 493 9.57 -1.27 31.04
N LYS A 494 9.51 -2.61 31.08
CA LYS A 494 8.86 -3.35 32.15
C LYS A 494 9.64 -3.38 33.46
N ILE A 495 10.97 -3.40 33.44
CA ILE A 495 11.78 -3.21 34.67
C ILE A 495 11.48 -1.84 35.29
N LYS A 496 11.40 -0.80 34.46
CA LYS A 496 11.02 0.53 34.91
C LYS A 496 9.61 0.56 35.49
N GLU A 497 8.63 -0.04 34.82
CA GLU A 497 7.25 -0.08 35.31
C GLU A 497 7.11 -0.85 36.63
N ASN A 498 7.76 -2.02 36.73
CA ASN A 498 7.58 -2.94 37.86
C ASN A 498 8.42 -2.56 39.09
N GLU A 499 9.60 -1.93 38.92
CA GLU A 499 10.53 -1.61 40.01
C GLU A 499 10.87 -0.12 40.14
N ASN A 500 10.37 0.74 39.25
CA ASN A 500 10.75 2.16 39.17
C ASN A 500 12.28 2.36 39.01
N LEU A 501 12.94 1.41 38.32
CA LEU A 501 14.37 1.44 38.02
C LEU A 501 14.58 1.81 36.55
N GLU A 502 15.32 2.89 36.29
CA GLU A 502 15.71 3.24 34.93
C GLU A 502 16.73 2.23 34.38
N VAL A 503 16.31 1.49 33.36
CA VAL A 503 17.15 0.58 32.59
C VAL A 503 16.97 0.93 31.12
N SER A 504 18.06 1.05 30.40
CA SER A 504 18.07 1.27 28.96
C SER A 504 18.00 -0.06 28.19
N PRO A 505 17.47 -0.06 26.95
CA PRO A 505 17.53 -1.24 26.08
C PRO A 505 18.97 -1.76 25.88
N PHE A 506 19.95 -0.86 25.88
CA PHE A 506 21.37 -1.20 25.78
C PHE A 506 21.90 -1.99 26.99
N GLU A 507 21.42 -1.70 28.20
CA GLU A 507 21.80 -2.47 29.39
C GLU A 507 21.22 -3.88 29.36
N VAL A 508 19.99 -4.05 28.84
CA VAL A 508 19.40 -5.36 28.59
C VAL A 508 20.21 -6.13 27.54
N GLU A 509 20.61 -5.47 26.46
CA GLU A 509 21.47 -6.04 25.44
C GLU A 509 22.83 -6.49 26.02
N LEU A 510 23.47 -5.65 26.85
CA LEU A 510 24.75 -5.98 27.48
C LEU A 510 24.63 -7.20 28.40
N ALA A 511 23.58 -7.26 29.21
CA ALA A 511 23.25 -8.43 30.02
C ALA A 511 23.07 -9.67 29.15
N ARG A 512 22.32 -9.54 28.05
CA ARG A 512 22.05 -10.60 27.09
C ARG A 512 23.35 -11.13 26.46
N MET A 513 24.27 -10.24 26.08
CA MET A 513 25.61 -10.61 25.57
C MET A 513 26.47 -11.30 26.63
N ASN A 514 26.53 -10.77 27.86
CA ASN A 514 27.31 -11.36 28.96
C ASN A 514 26.84 -12.77 29.33
N LEU A 515 25.54 -13.02 29.19
CA LEU A 515 24.89 -14.31 29.45
C LEU A 515 24.88 -15.24 28.22
N GLN A 516 25.51 -14.84 27.11
CA GLN A 516 25.58 -15.59 25.85
C GLN A 516 24.19 -15.95 25.31
N ILE A 517 23.25 -15.01 25.36
CA ILE A 517 21.91 -15.15 24.80
C ILE A 517 21.89 -14.39 23.47
N VAL A 518 22.05 -15.07 22.35
CA VAL A 518 22.02 -14.44 21.03
C VAL A 518 20.88 -15.05 20.22
N PRO A 519 20.27 -14.29 19.29
CA PRO A 519 19.29 -14.86 18.39
C PRO A 519 19.96 -15.89 17.49
N HIS A 520 19.29 -17.02 17.29
CA HIS A 520 19.59 -17.95 16.21
C HIS A 520 18.81 -17.51 14.98
N PHE A 521 19.30 -17.83 13.79
CA PHE A 521 18.51 -17.64 12.58
C PHE A 521 18.35 -18.97 11.89
N GLU A 522 17.09 -19.35 11.73
CA GLU A 522 16.65 -20.58 11.08
C GLU A 522 16.18 -20.27 9.67
N GLU A 523 16.10 -21.31 8.83
CA GLU A 523 15.75 -21.21 7.42
C GLU A 523 14.27 -21.54 7.18
N VAL A 524 13.64 -20.80 6.26
CA VAL A 524 12.38 -21.19 5.63
C VAL A 524 12.71 -22.17 4.51
N ASP A 525 12.27 -23.42 4.64
CA ASP A 525 12.71 -24.52 3.79
C ASP A 525 11.60 -25.33 3.12
N THR A 526 10.32 -24.96 3.31
CA THR A 526 9.11 -25.66 2.85
C THR A 526 8.83 -27.04 3.46
N CYS A 527 9.77 -27.64 4.21
CA CYS A 527 9.75 -29.07 4.54
C CYS A 527 10.12 -29.40 5.99
N ALA A 528 10.21 -28.42 6.88
CA ALA A 528 10.50 -28.60 8.30
C ALA A 528 11.79 -29.41 8.53
N ALA A 529 12.86 -29.00 7.85
CA ALA A 529 14.19 -29.58 7.86
C ALA A 529 14.31 -31.04 7.37
N GLU A 530 13.30 -31.58 6.66
CA GLU A 530 13.41 -32.90 6.01
C GLU A 530 14.48 -32.90 4.91
N PHE A 531 14.60 -31.80 4.17
CA PHE A 531 15.58 -31.58 3.11
C PHE A 531 16.43 -30.34 3.38
N LEU A 532 17.65 -30.34 2.87
CA LEU A 532 18.54 -29.18 2.97
C LEU A 532 18.01 -28.01 2.13
N SER A 533 17.85 -26.84 2.73
CA SER A 533 17.58 -25.61 2.00
C SER A 533 18.84 -25.12 1.28
N LEU A 534 18.66 -24.67 0.04
CA LEU A 534 19.70 -24.04 -0.79
C LEU A 534 19.58 -22.51 -0.80
N THR A 535 18.50 -22.00 -0.21
CA THR A 535 18.12 -20.59 -0.26
C THR A 535 18.15 -20.01 1.15
N PRO A 536 18.99 -19.00 1.41
CA PRO A 536 19.09 -18.36 2.73
C PRO A 536 17.94 -17.36 2.94
N TYR A 537 16.72 -17.89 3.09
CA TYR A 537 15.54 -17.18 3.58
C TYR A 537 15.45 -17.43 5.09
N LEU A 538 15.75 -16.41 5.88
CA LEU A 538 16.02 -16.50 7.31
C LEU A 538 15.03 -15.72 8.18
N TYR A 539 14.79 -16.24 9.39
CA TYR A 539 14.13 -15.53 10.49
C TYR A 539 14.84 -15.82 11.82
N SER A 540 14.76 -14.89 12.77
CA SER A 540 15.37 -15.01 14.09
C SER A 540 14.48 -15.72 15.09
N THR A 541 15.07 -16.52 15.98
CA THR A 541 14.40 -17.13 17.13
C THR A 541 15.34 -17.32 18.32
N TYR A 542 14.77 -17.33 19.54
CA TYR A 542 15.48 -17.70 20.76
C TYR A 542 15.04 -19.07 21.28
N ALA A 543 15.57 -20.14 20.68
CA ALA A 543 15.31 -21.50 21.12
C ALA A 543 15.65 -21.69 22.62
N PRO A 544 14.80 -22.37 23.41
CA PRO A 544 15.07 -22.60 24.83
C PRO A 544 16.30 -23.47 25.06
N ASN A 545 16.59 -24.39 24.13
CA ASN A 545 17.80 -25.21 24.09
C ASN A 545 18.53 -24.92 22.77
N PRO A 546 19.46 -23.95 22.74
CA PRO A 546 20.16 -23.62 21.52
C PRO A 546 21.07 -24.78 21.09
N LEU A 547 21.01 -25.13 19.80
CA LEU A 547 22.06 -25.96 19.20
C LEU A 547 23.38 -25.17 19.20
N PRO A 548 24.54 -25.83 19.35
CA PRO A 548 25.82 -25.16 19.24
C PRO A 548 25.90 -24.44 17.88
N PRO A 549 26.41 -23.21 17.82
CA PRO A 549 26.51 -22.48 16.57
C PRO A 549 27.31 -23.33 15.58
N ILE A 550 26.74 -23.60 14.40
CA ILE A 550 27.45 -24.23 13.31
C ILE A 550 28.56 -23.25 12.92
N GLU A 551 29.83 -23.68 13.07
CA GLU A 551 30.96 -22.87 12.62
C GLU A 551 30.83 -22.66 11.11
N ASN A 552 30.53 -21.43 10.69
CA ASN A 552 30.63 -21.05 9.29
C ASN A 552 32.08 -21.30 8.86
N LYS A 553 32.27 -22.36 8.06
CA LYS A 553 33.52 -22.59 7.32
C LYS A 553 33.87 -21.27 6.64
N GLN A 554 35.14 -20.86 6.72
CA GLN A 554 35.65 -19.63 6.12
C GLN A 554 35.19 -19.50 4.67
N GLU A 555 34.07 -18.81 4.46
CA GLU A 555 33.65 -18.39 3.13
C GLU A 555 34.68 -17.39 2.63
N LYS A 556 34.88 -17.36 1.31
CA LYS A 556 35.68 -16.32 0.68
C LYS A 556 35.17 -14.96 1.16
N LYS A 557 36.10 -14.03 1.36
CA LYS A 557 35.82 -12.65 1.78
C LYS A 557 35.09 -11.89 0.67
N GLU A 558 33.83 -12.22 0.45
CA GLU A 558 32.93 -11.59 -0.51
C GLU A 558 32.33 -10.33 0.12
N LYS A 559 32.18 -9.27 -0.68
CA LYS A 559 31.57 -8.03 -0.20
C LYS A 559 30.08 -8.23 -0.02
N LYS A 560 29.54 -7.81 1.11
CA LYS A 560 28.09 -7.88 1.43
C LYS A 560 27.53 -6.51 1.74
N ILE A 561 26.39 -6.16 1.15
CA ILE A 561 25.67 -4.91 1.45
C ILE A 561 24.27 -5.23 1.94
N LEU A 562 23.93 -4.68 3.12
CA LEU A 562 22.58 -4.75 3.71
C LEU A 562 21.68 -3.66 3.11
N ILE A 563 20.53 -4.07 2.59
CA ILE A 563 19.44 -3.19 2.18
C ILE A 563 18.33 -3.32 3.22
N ILE A 564 17.96 -2.21 3.85
CA ILE A 564 16.84 -2.17 4.80
C ILE A 564 15.59 -1.67 4.07
N GLY A 565 14.54 -2.50 4.06
CA GLY A 565 13.25 -2.22 3.44
C GLY A 565 12.38 -1.23 4.21
N SER A 566 11.12 -1.11 3.79
CA SER A 566 10.17 -0.12 4.32
C SER A 566 9.27 -0.62 5.46
N GLY A 567 9.22 -1.93 5.70
CA GLY A 567 8.20 -2.53 6.54
C GLY A 567 6.82 -2.47 5.87
N PRO A 568 5.71 -2.47 6.64
CA PRO A 568 4.37 -2.49 6.07
C PRO A 568 4.07 -1.23 5.28
N ASN A 569 3.41 -1.43 4.16
CA ASN A 569 2.88 -0.33 3.36
C ASN A 569 1.87 0.49 4.16
N ARG A 570 1.94 1.81 3.96
CA ARG A 570 1.03 2.79 4.55
C ARG A 570 0.99 4.06 3.71
N ILE A 571 0.01 4.93 3.93
CA ILE A 571 -0.11 6.19 3.18
C ILE A 571 1.16 7.02 3.38
N GLY A 572 1.79 7.42 2.26
CA GLY A 572 3.08 8.10 2.22
C GLY A 572 4.31 7.19 2.18
N GLN A 573 4.15 5.88 2.41
CA GLN A 573 5.19 4.85 2.35
C GLN A 573 4.65 3.58 1.67
N GLY A 574 4.57 3.61 0.34
CA GLY A 574 4.03 2.52 -0.47
C GLY A 574 5.09 1.70 -1.21
N ILE A 575 4.65 1.11 -2.32
CA ILE A 575 5.45 0.22 -3.17
C ILE A 575 6.65 0.91 -3.83
N GLU A 576 6.64 2.25 -3.89
CA GLU A 576 7.69 3.04 -4.53
C GLU A 576 9.06 2.84 -3.85
N PHE A 577 9.03 2.65 -2.52
CA PHE A 577 10.22 2.37 -1.72
C PHE A 577 10.68 0.92 -1.86
N ASP A 578 9.74 -0.03 -1.98
CA ASP A 578 10.07 -1.42 -2.28
C ASP A 578 10.77 -1.55 -3.63
N TYR A 579 10.25 -0.88 -4.67
CA TYR A 579 10.88 -0.77 -5.98
C TYR A 579 12.34 -0.31 -5.89
N CYS A 580 12.62 0.72 -5.08
CA CYS A 580 13.98 1.22 -4.89
C CYS A 580 14.87 0.15 -4.23
N CYS A 581 14.39 -0.54 -3.18
CA CYS A 581 15.12 -1.62 -2.51
C CYS A 581 15.40 -2.80 -3.45
N VAL A 582 14.44 -3.21 -4.27
CA VAL A 582 14.59 -4.26 -5.28
C VAL A 582 15.66 -3.87 -6.31
N HIS A 583 15.64 -2.62 -6.79
CA HIS A 583 16.62 -2.12 -7.74
C HIS A 583 18.02 -1.99 -7.13
N ALA A 584 18.14 -1.70 -5.83
CA ALA A 584 19.42 -1.78 -5.15
C ALA A 584 19.99 -3.20 -5.20
N SER A 585 19.17 -4.22 -4.92
CA SER A 585 19.62 -5.61 -4.99
C SER A 585 20.10 -5.99 -6.40
N PHE A 586 19.35 -5.59 -7.44
CA PHE A 586 19.75 -5.83 -8.83
C PHE A 586 21.05 -5.10 -9.19
N ALA A 587 21.24 -3.87 -8.74
CA ALA A 587 22.47 -3.12 -9.00
C ALA A 587 23.69 -3.68 -8.27
N LEU A 588 23.51 -4.24 -7.06
CA LEU A 588 24.57 -4.96 -6.35
C LEU A 588 24.97 -6.24 -7.08
N LYS A 589 24.00 -6.96 -7.63
CA LYS A 589 24.25 -8.11 -8.50
C LYS A 589 25.05 -7.72 -9.74
N ASP A 590 24.73 -6.60 -10.39
CA ASP A 590 25.49 -6.04 -11.52
C ASP A 590 26.95 -5.65 -11.15
N LEU A 591 27.22 -5.42 -9.85
CA LEU A 591 28.55 -5.15 -9.30
C LEU A 591 29.27 -6.41 -8.76
N ASN A 592 28.64 -7.58 -8.83
CA ASN A 592 29.09 -8.82 -8.18
C ASN A 592 29.30 -8.64 -6.66
N ILE A 593 28.40 -7.90 -6.00
CA ILE A 593 28.35 -7.73 -4.55
C ILE A 593 27.13 -8.47 -4.03
N LYS A 594 27.30 -9.21 -2.94
CA LYS A 594 26.22 -9.96 -2.32
C LYS A 594 25.21 -9.01 -1.65
N SER A 595 23.95 -9.14 -2.00
CA SER A 595 22.88 -8.35 -1.38
C SER A 595 22.23 -9.11 -0.21
N VAL A 596 22.14 -8.44 0.93
CA VAL A 596 21.38 -8.91 2.10
C VAL A 596 20.16 -8.03 2.24
N MET A 597 18.96 -8.58 2.11
CA MET A 597 17.70 -7.85 2.27
C MET A 597 17.13 -8.05 3.67
N LEU A 598 16.65 -6.97 4.29
CA LEU A 598 15.89 -7.01 5.53
C LEU A 598 14.55 -6.29 5.33
N ASN A 599 13.44 -7.03 5.40
CA ASN A 599 12.10 -6.46 5.33
C ASN A 599 11.06 -7.41 5.94
N CYS A 600 9.85 -6.92 6.24
CA CYS A 600 8.78 -7.71 6.87
C CYS A 600 7.40 -7.55 6.22
N ASN A 601 7.32 -6.97 5.02
CA ASN A 601 6.08 -6.91 4.25
C ASN A 601 5.93 -8.17 3.37
N PRO A 602 4.88 -8.99 3.56
CA PRO A 602 4.68 -10.21 2.76
C PRO A 602 4.20 -9.94 1.32
N GLU A 603 3.68 -8.74 1.02
CA GLU A 603 3.09 -8.41 -0.28
C GLU A 603 4.14 -8.08 -1.34
N THR A 604 5.41 -7.89 -0.97
CA THR A 604 6.38 -7.18 -1.81
C THR A 604 7.37 -8.07 -2.56
N VAL A 605 8.01 -7.49 -3.58
CA VAL A 605 9.05 -8.17 -4.37
C VAL A 605 10.38 -8.22 -3.59
N SER A 606 10.66 -7.26 -2.70
CA SER A 606 11.88 -7.32 -1.88
C SER A 606 11.94 -8.52 -0.94
N THR A 607 10.79 -9.03 -0.48
CA THR A 607 10.71 -10.24 0.35
C THR A 607 10.53 -11.51 -0.49
N ASP A 608 10.70 -11.45 -1.81
CA ASP A 608 10.93 -12.62 -2.64
C ASP A 608 12.39 -13.09 -2.47
N TYR A 609 12.59 -14.36 -2.15
CA TYR A 609 13.93 -14.91 -1.95
C TYR A 609 14.78 -14.86 -3.23
N ASP A 610 14.15 -14.80 -4.40
CA ASP A 610 14.83 -14.65 -5.69
C ASP A 610 15.38 -13.23 -5.93
N THR A 611 15.04 -12.25 -5.08
CA THR A 611 15.44 -10.85 -5.25
C THR A 611 16.84 -10.56 -4.71
N SER A 612 17.26 -11.21 -3.62
CA SER A 612 18.54 -10.97 -2.93
C SER A 612 19.31 -12.24 -2.64
N ASP A 613 20.63 -12.14 -2.44
CA ASP A 613 21.43 -13.32 -2.07
C ASP A 613 21.11 -13.87 -0.68
N THR A 614 20.62 -13.04 0.25
CA THR A 614 20.14 -13.46 1.57
C THR A 614 18.96 -12.60 2.00
N LEU A 615 17.88 -13.22 2.44
CA LEU A 615 16.67 -12.54 2.89
C LEU A 615 16.47 -12.77 4.40
N TYR A 616 16.40 -11.69 5.16
CA TYR A 616 15.97 -11.69 6.56
C TYR A 616 14.55 -11.14 6.66
N PHE A 617 13.61 -11.99 7.07
CA PHE A 617 12.21 -11.61 7.26
C PHE A 617 11.98 -11.24 8.73
N GLU A 618 12.45 -10.05 9.11
CA GLU A 618 12.57 -9.61 10.50
C GLU A 618 11.97 -8.21 10.73
N PRO A 619 11.57 -7.88 11.98
CA PRO A 619 11.19 -6.52 12.35
C PRO A 619 12.31 -5.52 12.08
N ILE A 620 11.97 -4.35 11.54
CA ILE A 620 12.94 -3.29 11.22
C ILE A 620 13.20 -2.41 12.46
N HIS A 621 13.71 -3.03 13.52
CA HIS A 621 14.08 -2.37 14.77
C HIS A 621 15.58 -2.48 15.00
N PHE A 622 16.13 -1.54 15.77
CA PHE A 622 17.57 -1.45 16.02
C PHE A 622 18.18 -2.76 16.55
N GLU A 623 17.48 -3.46 17.46
CA GLU A 623 17.92 -4.74 18.02
C GLU A 623 18.13 -5.82 16.93
N CYS A 624 17.16 -5.98 16.03
CA CYS A 624 17.20 -6.98 14.96
C CYS A 624 18.25 -6.62 13.91
N VAL A 625 18.26 -5.35 13.46
CA VAL A 625 19.23 -4.82 12.50
C VAL A 625 20.66 -5.02 13.00
N LYS A 626 20.93 -4.69 14.27
CA LYS A 626 22.25 -4.87 14.88
C LYS A 626 22.68 -6.33 14.92
N SER A 627 21.76 -7.25 15.24
CA SER A 627 22.03 -8.68 15.26
C SER A 627 22.41 -9.21 13.87
N ILE A 628 21.71 -8.75 12.82
CA ILE A 628 22.01 -9.09 11.43
C ILE A 628 23.38 -8.53 11.00
N ILE A 629 23.68 -7.27 11.31
CA ILE A 629 24.99 -6.65 11.01
C ILE A 629 26.13 -7.46 11.64
N GLN A 630 25.97 -7.90 12.89
CA GLN A 630 26.98 -8.69 13.61
C GLN A 630 27.18 -10.09 13.00
N ARG A 631 26.08 -10.75 12.59
CA ARG A 631 26.11 -12.07 11.93
C ARG A 631 26.76 -11.99 10.55
N GLU A 632 26.28 -11.08 9.71
CA GLU A 632 26.69 -10.98 8.31
C GLU A 632 28.04 -10.31 8.10
N ARG A 633 28.47 -9.46 9.05
CA ARG A 633 29.69 -8.64 8.94
C ARG A 633 29.72 -7.83 7.63
N VAL A 634 28.63 -7.13 7.38
CA VAL A 634 28.43 -6.37 6.12
C VAL A 634 29.46 -5.27 5.90
N ASP A 635 29.81 -5.04 4.65
CA ASP A 635 30.73 -3.99 4.20
C ASP A 635 30.01 -2.65 3.94
N GLY A 636 28.68 -2.68 3.82
CA GLY A 636 27.86 -1.49 3.59
C GLY A 636 26.40 -1.68 3.99
N ILE A 637 25.72 -0.57 4.31
CA ILE A 637 24.30 -0.53 4.67
C ILE A 637 23.62 0.61 3.91
N ILE A 638 22.55 0.29 3.19
CA ILE A 638 21.68 1.24 2.49
C ILE A 638 20.44 1.47 3.36
N VAL A 639 20.27 2.71 3.83
CA VAL A 639 19.09 3.15 4.61
C VAL A 639 18.15 4.05 3.82
N HIS A 640 18.59 4.55 2.66
CA HIS A 640 17.97 5.66 1.94
C HIS A 640 16.76 5.27 1.09
N PHE A 641 16.53 3.97 0.88
CA PHE A 641 15.56 3.47 -0.11
C PHE A 641 14.26 2.96 0.51
N GLY A 642 14.26 2.47 1.75
CA GLY A 642 13.05 2.00 2.45
C GLY A 642 12.21 3.11 3.09
N GLY A 643 12.43 4.38 2.73
CA GLY A 643 11.72 5.53 3.31
C GLY A 643 12.08 5.79 4.78
N GLN A 644 11.12 6.27 5.59
CA GLN A 644 11.38 6.76 6.94
C GLN A 644 11.80 5.69 7.96
N THR A 645 11.32 4.46 7.80
CA THR A 645 11.58 3.37 8.75
C THR A 645 13.09 3.13 8.93
N PRO A 646 13.87 2.85 7.87
CA PRO A 646 15.31 2.74 7.98
C PRO A 646 16.01 4.08 8.26
N LEU A 647 15.47 5.21 7.80
CA LEU A 647 16.02 6.54 8.08
C LEU A 647 16.07 6.84 9.59
N LYS A 648 15.04 6.46 10.36
CA LYS A 648 15.01 6.62 11.83
C LYS A 648 16.15 5.87 12.52
N LEU A 649 16.61 4.76 11.94
CA LEU A 649 17.71 3.95 12.48
C LEU A 649 19.09 4.51 12.15
N ALA A 650 19.21 5.40 11.16
CA ALA A 650 20.49 5.92 10.68
C ALA A 650 21.33 6.58 11.79
N LYS A 651 20.68 7.26 12.74
CA LYS A 651 21.34 7.88 13.88
C LYS A 651 22.03 6.85 14.78
N ASP A 652 21.31 5.79 15.14
CA ASP A 652 21.82 4.77 16.06
C ASP A 652 22.85 3.86 15.38
N LEU A 653 22.66 3.59 14.08
CA LEU A 653 23.66 2.93 13.23
C LEU A 653 24.96 3.74 13.15
N ALA A 654 24.88 5.06 12.97
CA ALA A 654 26.06 5.93 12.95
C ALA A 654 26.78 5.97 14.30
N LYS A 655 26.05 5.99 15.43
CA LYS A 655 26.65 5.94 16.79
C LYS A 655 27.45 4.65 17.03
N MET A 656 26.99 3.52 16.48
CA MET A 656 27.73 2.25 16.56
C MET A 656 28.79 2.10 15.46
N GLN A 657 29.04 3.15 14.67
CA GLN A 657 30.00 3.14 13.56
C GLN A 657 29.71 2.06 12.51
N ALA A 658 28.42 1.74 12.29
CA ALA A 658 28.02 0.83 11.23
C ALA A 658 28.32 1.47 9.85
N PRO A 659 28.71 0.67 8.83
CA PRO A 659 29.15 1.20 7.54
C PRO A 659 27.97 1.63 6.67
N ILE A 660 27.35 2.77 6.99
CA ILE A 660 26.34 3.38 6.11
C ILE A 660 27.04 3.87 4.84
N ILE A 661 26.64 3.32 3.69
CA ILE A 661 27.13 3.76 2.37
C ILE A 661 26.16 4.78 1.75
N GLY A 662 26.64 5.60 0.83
CA GLY A 662 25.84 6.71 0.31
C GLY A 662 25.83 7.92 1.24
N THR A 663 24.74 8.69 1.22
CA THR A 663 24.64 9.94 1.98
C THR A 663 24.78 9.69 3.48
N PRO A 664 25.80 10.24 4.16
CA PRO A 664 26.04 9.92 5.57
C PRO A 664 24.96 10.50 6.49
N PHE A 665 24.77 9.91 7.67
CA PHE A 665 23.76 10.37 8.64
C PHE A 665 23.87 11.87 8.96
N LYS A 666 25.10 12.42 9.07
CA LYS A 666 25.30 13.86 9.31
C LYS A 666 24.60 14.73 8.26
N VAL A 667 24.57 14.28 7.01
CA VAL A 667 23.95 15.02 5.90
C VAL A 667 22.43 14.87 5.96
N ILE A 668 21.93 13.67 6.27
CA ILE A 668 20.50 13.43 6.52
C ILE A 668 20.02 14.33 7.66
N ASP A 669 20.76 14.38 8.76
CA ASP A 669 20.46 15.19 9.93
C ASP A 669 20.46 16.70 9.62
N ILE A 670 21.33 17.20 8.73
CA ILE A 670 21.30 18.61 8.30
C ILE A 670 20.02 18.93 7.51
N ALA A 671 19.53 18.00 6.69
CA ALA A 671 18.34 18.22 5.87
C ALA A 671 17.03 18.08 6.66
N GLU A 672 16.97 17.14 7.59
CA GLU A 672 15.79 16.86 8.43
C GLU A 672 15.68 17.84 9.62
N ASP A 673 16.81 18.25 10.21
CA ASP A 673 16.85 19.25 11.27
C ASP A 673 16.66 20.66 10.70
N ARG A 674 15.52 21.26 10.99
CA ARG A 674 15.13 22.53 10.38
C ARG A 674 16.02 23.71 10.78
N GLU A 675 16.63 23.71 11.98
CA GLU A 675 17.56 24.77 12.38
C GLU A 675 18.86 24.67 11.58
N LYS A 676 19.42 23.45 11.47
CA LYS A 676 20.59 23.19 10.62
C LYS A 676 20.30 23.48 9.15
N PHE A 677 19.10 23.11 8.69
CA PHE A 677 18.68 23.32 7.31
C PHE A 677 18.51 24.81 6.98
N SER A 678 17.85 25.59 7.83
CA SER A 678 17.68 27.04 7.63
C SER A 678 19.04 27.77 7.61
N LEU A 679 19.97 27.39 8.49
CA LEU A 679 21.34 27.91 8.48
C LEU A 679 22.06 27.57 7.17
N PHE A 680 21.98 26.30 6.75
CA PHE A 680 22.54 25.83 5.47
C PHE A 680 22.02 26.65 4.28
N LEU A 681 20.73 26.96 4.24
CA LEU A 681 20.13 27.71 3.14
C LEU A 681 20.49 29.19 3.15
N LYS A 682 20.59 29.81 4.33
CA LYS A 682 21.10 31.18 4.49
C LYS A 682 22.53 31.31 4.00
N GLU A 683 23.40 30.34 4.30
CA GLU A 683 24.78 30.31 3.79
C GLU A 683 24.84 30.20 2.27
N LEU A 684 23.85 29.55 1.65
CA LEU A 684 23.78 29.39 0.19
C LEU A 684 22.96 30.48 -0.51
N ASP A 685 22.42 31.48 0.20
CA ASP A 685 21.55 32.52 -0.37
C ASP A 685 20.38 31.91 -1.18
N ILE A 686 19.75 30.87 -0.62
CA ILE A 686 18.60 30.19 -1.22
C ILE A 686 17.33 30.71 -0.55
N LYS A 687 16.38 31.18 -1.36
CA LYS A 687 15.10 31.70 -0.88
C LYS A 687 14.22 30.60 -0.29
N GLN A 688 13.62 30.91 0.85
CA GLN A 688 12.56 30.12 1.49
C GLN A 688 11.34 31.03 1.75
N PRO A 689 10.13 30.46 1.89
CA PRO A 689 9.01 31.18 2.48
C PRO A 689 9.41 31.73 3.86
N GLU A 690 8.85 32.88 4.25
CA GLU A 690 9.03 33.39 5.61
C GLU A 690 8.55 32.34 6.62
N ASN A 691 9.37 32.02 7.62
CA ASN A 691 9.10 30.92 8.53
C ASN A 691 9.60 31.19 9.96
N GLY A 692 9.03 30.45 10.90
CA GLY A 692 9.43 30.46 12.30
C GLY A 692 9.10 29.15 13.01
N MET A 693 9.76 28.92 14.14
CA MET A 693 9.64 27.70 14.93
C MET A 693 9.15 28.03 16.33
N ALA A 694 7.97 27.53 16.69
CA ALA A 694 7.36 27.72 17.99
C ALA A 694 7.64 26.52 18.91
N LYS A 695 8.26 26.78 20.06
CA LYS A 695 8.52 25.78 21.12
C LYS A 695 7.45 25.81 22.22
N SER A 696 6.51 26.74 22.13
CA SER A 696 5.35 26.89 23.00
C SER A 696 4.16 27.46 22.22
N ILE A 697 2.97 27.38 22.81
CA ILE A 697 1.74 27.95 22.24
C ILE A 697 1.85 29.47 22.09
N ASP A 698 2.40 30.17 23.08
CA ASP A 698 2.57 31.63 23.04
C ASP A 698 3.55 32.06 21.94
N GLU A 699 4.61 31.29 21.72
CA GLU A 699 5.53 31.51 20.61
C GLU A 699 4.83 31.30 19.25
N ALA A 700 3.92 30.32 19.13
CA ALA A 700 3.19 30.06 17.91
C ALA A 700 2.34 31.27 17.49
N TYR A 701 1.60 31.87 18.42
CA TYR A 701 0.84 33.09 18.16
C TYR A 701 1.73 34.28 17.78
N SER A 702 2.86 34.44 18.48
CA SER A 702 3.80 35.53 18.21
C SER A 702 4.40 35.43 16.81
N ILE A 703 4.82 34.22 16.42
CA ILE A 703 5.39 33.93 15.10
C ILE A 703 4.35 34.10 14.00
N ALA A 704 3.13 33.57 14.19
CA ALA A 704 2.05 33.69 13.22
C ALA A 704 1.69 35.16 12.92
N ASN A 705 1.70 36.03 13.93
CA ASN A 705 1.45 37.46 13.76
C ASN A 705 2.56 38.18 12.98
N VAL A 706 3.81 37.74 13.11
CA VAL A 706 4.95 38.32 12.38
C VAL A 706 4.94 37.90 10.91
N ILE A 707 4.69 36.61 10.63
CA ILE A 707 4.64 36.06 9.26
C ILE A 707 3.38 36.53 8.51
N GLY A 708 2.25 36.60 9.22
CA GLY A 708 0.95 37.00 8.69
C GLY A 708 0.24 35.91 7.89
N PHE A 709 -1.08 35.86 8.05
CA PHE A 709 -1.95 34.88 7.37
C PHE A 709 -2.07 35.11 5.85
N PRO A 710 -2.40 34.07 5.05
CA PRO A 710 -2.50 32.67 5.45
C PRO A 710 -1.13 32.05 5.79
N ILE A 711 -1.14 31.10 6.72
CA ILE A 711 0.05 30.35 7.17
C ILE A 711 -0.19 28.85 7.02
N ILE A 712 0.89 28.08 6.91
CA ILE A 712 0.87 26.63 7.05
C ILE A 712 1.54 26.24 8.35
N VAL A 713 0.88 25.41 9.14
CA VAL A 713 1.42 24.85 10.39
C VAL A 713 1.87 23.42 10.14
N ARG A 714 3.07 23.07 10.65
CA ARG A 714 3.71 21.79 10.41
C ARG A 714 4.37 21.23 11.68
N PRO A 715 3.93 20.09 12.21
CA PRO A 715 4.67 19.43 13.28
C PRO A 715 6.03 18.89 12.78
N SER A 716 7.01 18.77 13.69
CA SER A 716 8.33 18.22 13.36
C SER A 716 8.31 16.67 13.27
N TYR A 717 9.19 16.08 12.45
CA TYR A 717 9.41 14.62 12.29
C TYR A 717 8.18 13.80 11.86
N VAL A 718 7.26 14.40 11.09
CA VAL A 718 6.07 13.72 10.56
C VAL A 718 6.23 13.32 9.09
N LEU A 719 5.48 12.30 8.67
CA LEU A 719 5.46 11.78 7.30
C LEU A 719 4.16 12.15 6.60
N GLY A 720 4.24 12.38 5.29
CA GLY A 720 3.05 12.60 4.46
C GLY A 720 2.20 13.77 4.96
N GLY A 721 2.83 14.80 5.52
CA GLY A 721 2.17 15.98 6.07
C GLY A 721 1.23 15.73 7.25
N GLN A 722 1.46 14.71 8.07
CA GLN A 722 0.56 14.40 9.20
C GLN A 722 0.35 15.62 10.11
N HIS A 723 -0.92 15.96 10.39
CA HIS A 723 -1.36 17.15 11.12
C HIS A 723 -0.88 18.49 10.53
N MET A 724 -0.42 18.54 9.28
CA MET A 724 -0.21 19.82 8.60
C MET A 724 -1.56 20.43 8.25
N GLN A 725 -1.68 21.75 8.39
CA GLN A 725 -2.91 22.47 8.05
C GLN A 725 -2.60 23.88 7.53
N ILE A 726 -3.38 24.34 6.55
CA ILE A 726 -3.38 25.74 6.10
C ILE A 726 -4.42 26.48 6.93
N LEU A 727 -4.00 27.60 7.53
CA LEU A 727 -4.82 28.41 8.40
C LEU A 727 -4.92 29.82 7.82
N GLU A 728 -6.14 30.35 7.73
CA GLU A 728 -6.45 31.63 7.11
C GLU A 728 -6.55 32.78 8.13
N ASN A 729 -6.68 32.46 9.42
CA ASN A 729 -6.85 33.45 10.48
C ASN A 729 -6.42 32.92 11.86
N ILE A 730 -6.42 33.82 12.84
CA ILE A 730 -5.98 33.56 14.20
C ILE A 730 -6.92 32.61 14.95
N GLU A 731 -8.23 32.64 14.65
CA GLU A 731 -9.23 31.75 15.24
C GLU A 731 -8.99 30.29 14.82
N GLU A 732 -8.67 30.07 13.54
CA GLU A 732 -8.29 28.74 13.03
C GLU A 732 -6.99 28.22 13.69
N LEU A 733 -6.01 29.09 13.96
CA LEU A 733 -4.81 28.72 14.71
C LEU A 733 -5.12 28.31 16.15
N HIS A 734 -6.05 29.00 16.81
CA HIS A 734 -6.50 28.61 18.14
C HIS A 734 -7.11 27.21 18.16
N HIS A 735 -8.06 26.93 17.27
CA HIS A 735 -8.68 25.60 17.19
C HIS A 735 -7.69 24.50 16.81
N TYR A 736 -6.74 24.79 15.90
CA TYR A 736 -5.67 23.85 15.59
C TYR A 736 -4.86 23.50 16.85
N LEU A 737 -4.38 24.50 17.60
CA LEU A 737 -3.57 24.27 18.80
C LEU A 737 -4.35 23.51 19.90
N GLU A 738 -5.64 23.80 20.09
CA GLU A 738 -6.52 23.01 20.98
C GLU A 738 -6.62 21.54 20.54
N SER A 739 -6.78 21.27 19.24
CA SER A 739 -6.90 19.91 18.72
C SER A 739 -5.59 19.12 18.84
N VAL A 740 -4.44 19.77 18.62
CA VAL A 740 -3.13 19.13 18.56
C VAL A 740 -2.53 18.93 19.94
N THR A 741 -2.82 19.78 20.94
CA THR A 741 -2.30 19.64 22.31
C THR A 741 -2.70 18.33 23.00
N HIS A 742 -3.80 17.69 22.60
CA HIS A 742 -4.19 16.36 23.09
C HIS A 742 -3.42 15.21 22.41
N ALA A 743 -2.81 15.44 21.25
CA ALA A 743 -2.16 14.42 20.41
C ALA A 743 -0.63 14.58 20.30
N LEU A 744 -0.11 15.81 20.38
CA LEU A 744 1.30 16.17 20.25
C LEU A 744 1.63 17.27 21.27
N GLU A 745 2.54 16.98 22.20
CA GLU A 745 3.03 17.95 23.18
C GLU A 745 4.02 18.92 22.51
N ILE A 746 3.57 20.14 22.20
CA ILE A 746 4.45 21.21 21.68
C ILE A 746 5.48 21.54 22.75
N SER A 747 6.75 21.28 22.44
CA SER A 747 7.85 21.40 23.39
C SER A 747 9.16 21.69 22.66
N PRO A 748 10.24 22.04 23.39
CA PRO A 748 11.57 22.17 22.77
C PRO A 748 12.06 20.91 22.05
N LYS A 749 11.52 19.72 22.38
CA LYS A 749 11.82 18.46 21.68
C LYS A 749 10.95 18.25 20.44
N ASN A 750 9.74 18.80 20.43
CA ASN A 750 8.75 18.69 19.34
C ASN A 750 8.19 20.09 19.01
N PRO A 751 8.94 20.95 18.32
CA PRO A 751 8.47 22.28 17.98
C PRO A 751 7.46 22.26 16.82
N LEU A 752 6.58 23.27 16.78
CA LEU A 752 5.64 23.54 15.70
C LEU A 752 6.23 24.55 14.73
N LEU A 753 6.29 24.20 13.44
CA LEU A 753 6.74 25.09 12.38
C LEU A 753 5.56 25.88 11.84
N ILE A 754 5.81 27.15 11.55
CA ILE A 754 4.84 28.08 10.96
C ILE A 754 5.52 28.73 9.76
N ASP A 755 4.96 28.55 8.57
CA ASP A 755 5.48 29.12 7.34
C ASP A 755 4.42 29.98 6.65
N LYS A 756 4.88 30.97 5.88
CA LYS A 756 4.02 31.71 4.98
C LYS A 756 3.47 30.77 3.92
N PHE A 757 2.14 30.73 3.79
CA PHE A 757 1.51 29.97 2.72
C PHE A 757 1.62 30.78 1.40
N LEU A 758 2.19 30.15 0.37
CA LEU A 758 2.34 30.75 -0.95
C LEU A 758 1.11 30.43 -1.82
N GLU A 759 0.06 31.27 -1.73
CA GLU A 759 -1.17 31.10 -2.52
C GLU A 759 -0.86 31.08 -4.03
N LYS A 760 -1.51 30.19 -4.80
CA LYS A 760 -1.37 30.06 -6.26
C LYS A 760 0.06 29.79 -6.75
N ALA A 761 0.93 29.25 -5.91
CA ALA A 761 2.27 28.86 -6.33
C ALA A 761 2.26 27.51 -7.06
N VAL A 762 3.08 27.38 -8.11
CA VAL A 762 3.29 26.10 -8.80
C VAL A 762 4.27 25.26 -7.99
N GLU A 763 3.87 24.08 -7.54
CA GLU A 763 4.75 23.14 -6.84
C GLU A 763 5.52 22.25 -7.82
N LEU A 764 6.77 21.94 -7.46
CA LEU A 764 7.70 21.16 -8.27
C LEU A 764 8.42 20.12 -7.42
N ASP A 765 8.58 18.91 -7.95
CA ASP A 765 9.51 17.89 -7.43
C ASP A 765 10.71 17.74 -8.36
N VAL A 766 11.91 17.77 -7.80
CA VAL A 766 13.16 17.55 -8.52
C VAL A 766 13.89 16.37 -7.92
N ASP A 767 13.99 15.27 -8.67
CA ASP A 767 14.84 14.15 -8.29
C ASP A 767 16.21 14.28 -8.96
N ALA A 768 17.26 14.04 -8.18
CA ALA A 768 18.65 14.14 -8.60
C ALA A 768 19.53 13.04 -7.99
N ILE A 769 20.68 12.79 -8.60
CA ILE A 769 21.72 11.88 -8.08
C ILE A 769 23.03 12.65 -8.00
N CYS A 770 23.75 12.54 -6.89
CA CYS A 770 25.01 13.23 -6.64
C CYS A 770 26.08 12.26 -6.14
N ASP A 771 27.35 12.51 -6.44
CA ASP A 771 28.52 11.80 -5.90
C ASP A 771 29.49 12.72 -5.12
N LYS A 772 28.97 13.86 -4.63
CA LYS A 772 29.68 15.03 -4.09
C LYS A 772 30.45 15.89 -5.10
N LYS A 773 30.67 15.43 -6.33
CA LYS A 773 31.46 16.16 -7.35
C LYS A 773 30.61 16.59 -8.53
N GLU A 774 29.80 15.68 -9.03
CA GLU A 774 28.93 15.86 -10.18
C GLU A 774 27.47 15.59 -9.76
N VAL A 775 26.54 16.21 -10.48
CA VAL A 775 25.09 16.08 -10.23
C VAL A 775 24.40 15.66 -11.52
N TYR A 776 23.50 14.71 -11.40
CA TYR A 776 22.53 14.32 -12.41
C TYR A 776 21.16 14.80 -11.99
N ILE A 777 20.60 15.79 -12.69
CA ILE A 777 19.20 16.19 -12.52
C ILE A 777 18.37 15.17 -13.31
N ALA A 778 17.71 14.27 -12.60
CA ALA A 778 16.96 13.18 -13.23
C ALA A 778 15.70 13.73 -13.89
N GLY A 779 14.90 14.53 -13.19
CA GLY A 779 13.70 15.12 -13.74
C GLY A 779 13.16 16.26 -12.90
N ILE A 780 12.48 17.20 -13.54
CA ILE A 780 11.74 18.29 -12.92
C ILE A 780 10.27 18.03 -13.20
N LEU A 781 9.54 17.60 -12.17
CA LEU A 781 8.12 17.31 -12.20
C LEU A 781 7.35 18.57 -11.85
N GLN A 782 6.43 18.98 -12.73
CA GLN A 782 5.52 20.06 -12.45
C GLN A 782 4.19 19.50 -11.95
N HIS A 783 3.72 19.98 -10.80
CA HIS A 783 2.40 19.61 -10.29
C HIS A 783 1.29 20.35 -11.06
N ILE A 784 0.13 19.71 -11.18
CA ILE A 784 -1.08 20.36 -11.68
C ILE A 784 -1.70 21.16 -10.54
N GLU A 785 -1.88 20.55 -9.38
CA GLU A 785 -2.34 21.21 -8.17
C GLU A 785 -1.35 22.28 -7.70
N GLU A 786 -1.88 23.34 -7.12
CA GLU A 786 -1.08 24.40 -6.50
C GLU A 786 -0.45 23.95 -5.18
N ALA A 787 0.64 24.63 -4.79
CA ALA A 787 1.29 24.39 -3.51
C ALA A 787 0.28 24.52 -2.36
N GLY A 788 0.28 23.53 -1.47
CA GLY A 788 -0.72 23.41 -0.40
C GLY A 788 -1.55 22.13 -0.48
N ILE A 789 -1.56 21.48 -1.64
CA ILE A 789 -1.93 20.07 -1.78
C ILE A 789 -0.64 19.25 -1.77
N HIS A 790 -0.57 18.27 -0.89
CA HIS A 790 0.65 17.50 -0.68
C HIS A 790 1.09 16.78 -1.96
N SER A 791 2.38 16.83 -2.30
CA SER A 791 2.98 16.21 -3.50
C SER A 791 2.57 14.77 -3.81
N GLY A 792 2.34 13.97 -2.76
CA GLY A 792 1.83 12.60 -2.87
C GLY A 792 0.41 12.50 -3.48
N ASP A 793 -0.46 13.47 -3.21
CA ASP A 793 -1.84 13.53 -3.69
C ASP A 793 -1.99 14.33 -4.98
N SER A 794 -0.99 15.16 -5.33
CA SER A 794 -0.99 15.93 -6.57
C SER A 794 -0.75 15.04 -7.81
N ALA A 795 -1.40 15.41 -8.90
CA ALA A 795 -0.99 15.01 -10.23
C ALA A 795 0.26 15.79 -10.63
N CYS A 796 1.20 15.14 -11.31
CA CYS A 796 2.41 15.81 -11.77
C CYS A 796 2.88 15.25 -13.12
N PHE A 797 3.62 16.04 -13.88
CA PHE A 797 4.01 15.65 -15.24
C PHE A 797 5.42 16.11 -15.62
N ILE A 798 5.94 15.46 -16.65
CA ILE A 798 7.22 15.76 -17.31
C ILE A 798 7.04 15.64 -18.82
N PRO A 799 7.61 16.56 -19.64
CA PRO A 799 8.39 17.74 -19.25
C PRO A 799 7.53 18.87 -18.67
N SER A 800 8.12 19.65 -17.74
CA SER A 800 7.53 20.88 -17.20
C SER A 800 7.29 21.94 -18.29
N THR A 801 6.22 22.72 -18.16
CA THR A 801 5.87 23.83 -19.06
C THR A 801 6.42 25.19 -18.62
N LEU A 802 7.18 25.24 -17.51
CA LEU A 802 7.81 26.47 -17.03
C LEU A 802 8.81 27.06 -18.04
N SER A 803 9.10 28.36 -17.89
CA SER A 803 10.04 29.05 -18.79
C SER A 803 11.47 28.49 -18.68
N PRO A 804 12.26 28.54 -19.76
CA PRO A 804 13.64 28.06 -19.74
C PRO A 804 14.50 28.71 -18.64
N GLU A 805 14.25 29.98 -18.32
CA GLU A 805 14.99 30.72 -17.30
C GLU A 805 14.71 30.16 -15.89
N ILE A 806 13.45 29.84 -15.59
CA ILE A 806 13.08 29.23 -14.30
C ILE A 806 13.63 27.80 -14.20
N LEU A 807 13.56 27.02 -15.28
CA LEU A 807 14.13 25.66 -15.32
C LEU A 807 15.65 25.67 -15.11
N ASP A 808 16.37 26.60 -15.75
CA ASP A 808 17.81 26.76 -15.54
C ASP A 808 18.14 27.12 -14.09
N GLU A 809 17.34 27.99 -13.47
CA GLU A 809 17.50 28.36 -12.07
C GLU A 809 17.25 27.18 -11.13
N ILE A 810 16.21 26.38 -11.39
CA ILE A 810 15.93 25.13 -10.66
C ILE A 810 17.12 24.16 -10.77
N GLU A 811 17.64 23.91 -11.99
CA GLU A 811 18.80 23.04 -12.21
C GLU A 811 20.02 23.53 -11.42
N ARG A 812 20.29 24.85 -11.48
CA ARG A 812 21.43 25.48 -10.79
C ARG A 812 21.31 25.39 -9.28
N VAL A 813 20.15 25.73 -8.72
CA VAL A 813 19.90 25.69 -7.26
C VAL A 813 19.92 24.24 -6.76
N SER A 814 19.32 23.31 -7.50
CA SER A 814 19.33 21.89 -7.15
C SER A 814 20.74 21.31 -7.09
N ALA A 815 21.57 21.60 -8.10
CA ALA A 815 22.96 21.18 -8.11
C ALA A 815 23.78 21.83 -6.99
N LYS A 816 23.54 23.11 -6.71
CA LYS A 816 24.17 23.82 -5.59
C LYS A 816 23.84 23.14 -4.27
N ILE A 817 22.56 22.83 -4.00
CA ILE A 817 22.13 22.11 -2.80
C ILE A 817 22.82 20.75 -2.72
N ALA A 818 22.74 19.93 -3.77
CA ALA A 818 23.26 18.56 -3.75
C ALA A 818 24.77 18.49 -3.44
N LEU A 819 25.57 19.40 -4.04
CA LEU A 819 27.02 19.44 -3.85
C LEU A 819 27.40 19.97 -2.46
N HIS A 820 26.80 21.07 -2.01
CA HIS A 820 27.15 21.70 -0.73
C HIS A 820 26.64 20.90 0.46
N LEU A 821 25.49 20.23 0.31
CA LEU A 821 24.95 19.33 1.33
C LEU A 821 25.80 18.06 1.44
N GLY A 822 26.52 17.66 0.38
CA GLY A 822 27.40 16.49 0.39
C GLY A 822 26.67 15.17 0.17
N VAL A 823 25.66 15.18 -0.70
CA VAL A 823 24.84 14.02 -1.04
C VAL A 823 25.65 12.96 -1.81
N VAL A 824 25.42 11.69 -1.50
CA VAL A 824 25.91 10.53 -2.28
C VAL A 824 24.75 9.56 -2.55
N GLY A 825 24.30 9.51 -3.79
CA GLY A 825 23.09 8.77 -4.18
C GLY A 825 21.93 9.72 -4.48
N LEU A 826 20.70 9.29 -4.19
CA LEU A 826 19.47 10.03 -4.51
C LEU A 826 19.23 11.23 -3.59
N LEU A 827 18.61 12.25 -4.19
CA LEU A 827 18.12 13.47 -3.58
C LEU A 827 16.78 13.83 -4.21
N ASN A 828 15.82 14.24 -3.41
CA ASN A 828 14.60 14.89 -3.86
C ASN A 828 14.54 16.31 -3.29
N ILE A 829 14.10 17.26 -4.10
CA ILE A 829 14.00 18.68 -3.73
C ILE A 829 12.62 19.18 -4.15
N GLN A 830 11.90 19.78 -3.22
CA GLN A 830 10.60 20.39 -3.49
C GLN A 830 10.72 21.91 -3.56
N PHE A 831 10.20 22.49 -4.63
CA PHE A 831 10.17 23.93 -4.85
C PHE A 831 8.74 24.43 -5.05
N ALA A 832 8.54 25.72 -4.76
CA ALA A 832 7.38 26.48 -5.19
C ALA A 832 7.85 27.63 -6.09
N VAL A 833 7.15 27.86 -7.21
CA VAL A 833 7.34 29.04 -8.06
C VAL A 833 6.15 29.97 -7.85
N HIS A 834 6.42 31.16 -7.31
CA HIS A 834 5.42 32.19 -7.06
C HIS A 834 5.94 33.52 -7.59
N ASP A 835 5.16 34.21 -8.44
CA ASP A 835 5.55 35.45 -9.12
C ASP A 835 6.95 35.38 -9.78
N ASN A 836 7.21 34.33 -10.56
CA ASN A 836 8.50 34.03 -11.19
C ASN A 836 9.69 33.94 -10.21
N THR A 837 9.43 33.77 -8.92
CA THR A 837 10.46 33.58 -7.90
C THR A 837 10.43 32.13 -7.42
N LEU A 838 11.61 31.50 -7.40
CA LEU A 838 11.80 30.14 -6.89
C LEU A 838 11.98 30.17 -5.37
N TYR A 839 11.16 29.40 -4.66
CA TYR A 839 11.22 29.19 -3.22
C TYR A 839 11.46 27.70 -2.93
N LEU A 840 12.35 27.42 -1.98
CA LEU A 840 12.59 26.05 -1.53
C LEU A 840 11.61 25.67 -0.42
N ILE A 841 10.94 24.52 -0.58
CA ILE A 841 10.02 23.94 0.42
C ILE A 841 10.79 22.99 1.33
N GLU A 842 11.39 21.94 0.76
CA GLU A 842 12.18 20.95 1.49
C GLU A 842 13.17 20.17 0.62
N VAL A 843 14.11 19.49 1.29
CA VAL A 843 15.13 18.64 0.67
C VAL A 843 15.17 17.31 1.39
N ASN A 844 15.04 16.22 0.63
CA ASN A 844 15.02 14.86 1.11
C ASN A 844 16.25 14.11 0.54
N PRO A 845 17.35 13.93 1.29
CA PRO A 845 18.57 13.27 0.82
C PRO A 845 18.46 11.74 0.81
N ARG A 846 17.41 11.25 0.16
CA ARG A 846 16.99 9.84 0.06
C ARG A 846 16.18 9.61 -1.21
N ALA A 847 15.75 8.37 -1.44
CA ALA A 847 14.77 8.10 -2.47
C ALA A 847 13.42 8.77 -2.14
N SER A 848 12.76 9.30 -3.16
CA SER A 848 11.38 9.79 -3.14
C SER A 848 10.45 8.77 -3.80
N ARG A 849 9.14 8.97 -3.61
CA ARG A 849 8.11 8.14 -4.26
C ARG A 849 8.03 8.36 -5.77
N THR A 850 8.59 9.43 -6.30
CA THR A 850 8.59 9.77 -7.74
C THR A 850 9.70 9.07 -8.53
N VAL A 851 10.66 8.43 -7.85
CA VAL A 851 11.78 7.68 -8.46
C VAL A 851 11.33 6.61 -9.45
N PRO A 852 10.35 5.73 -9.14
CA PRO A 852 9.86 4.75 -10.11
C PRO A 852 9.23 5.44 -11.33
N PHE A 853 8.32 6.40 -11.12
CA PHE A 853 7.67 7.15 -12.20
C PHE A 853 8.68 7.78 -13.16
N LEU A 854 9.67 8.51 -12.64
CA LEU A 854 10.72 9.10 -13.46
C LEU A 854 11.60 8.05 -14.15
N SER A 855 11.91 6.94 -13.47
CA SER A 855 12.68 5.85 -14.08
C SER A 855 11.96 5.27 -15.31
N LYS A 856 10.63 5.13 -15.26
CA LYS A 856 9.81 4.70 -16.39
C LYS A 856 9.71 5.78 -17.46
N ALA A 857 9.39 7.02 -17.08
CA ALA A 857 9.22 8.13 -18.01
C ALA A 857 10.48 8.42 -18.83
N LEU A 858 11.66 8.28 -18.22
CA LEU A 858 12.94 8.63 -18.84
C LEU A 858 13.69 7.42 -19.40
N GLY A 859 13.40 6.21 -18.91
CA GLY A 859 14.13 5.00 -19.28
C GLY A 859 15.50 4.85 -18.62
N VAL A 860 15.77 5.60 -17.53
CA VAL A 860 16.98 5.48 -16.72
C VAL A 860 16.62 4.89 -15.35
N PRO A 861 17.15 3.72 -14.94
CA PRO A 861 16.80 3.10 -13.66
C PRO A 861 17.49 3.82 -12.49
N LEU A 862 16.88 4.90 -11.98
CA LEU A 862 17.49 5.85 -11.05
C LEU A 862 17.99 5.18 -9.75
N ALA A 863 17.22 4.27 -9.17
CA ALA A 863 17.64 3.52 -7.97
C ALA A 863 18.88 2.64 -8.23
N LYS A 864 19.01 2.04 -9.43
CA LYS A 864 20.20 1.26 -9.81
C LYS A 864 21.43 2.16 -9.98
N VAL A 865 21.26 3.30 -10.66
CA VAL A 865 22.31 4.32 -10.81
C VAL A 865 22.78 4.79 -9.44
N ALA A 866 21.85 5.19 -8.58
CA ALA A 866 22.16 5.69 -7.25
C ALA A 866 22.86 4.66 -6.37
N THR A 867 22.44 3.38 -6.40
CA THR A 867 23.13 2.31 -5.67
C THR A 867 24.58 2.18 -6.13
N ARG A 868 24.83 2.24 -7.44
CA ARG A 868 26.18 2.17 -8.00
C ARG A 868 27.03 3.37 -7.58
N VAL A 869 26.43 4.57 -7.49
CA VAL A 869 27.06 5.76 -6.91
C VAL A 869 27.37 5.60 -5.43
N MET A 870 26.46 5.04 -4.63
CA MET A 870 26.69 4.80 -3.20
C MET A 870 27.86 3.84 -2.95
N VAL A 871 28.12 2.92 -3.88
CA VAL A 871 29.21 1.93 -3.79
C VAL A 871 30.53 2.45 -4.36
N LEU A 872 30.50 3.14 -5.51
CA LEU A 872 31.70 3.53 -6.26
C LEU A 872 32.11 4.99 -6.07
N GLU A 873 31.20 5.85 -5.60
CA GLU A 873 31.35 7.32 -5.56
C GLU A 873 31.76 7.91 -6.93
N ASP A 874 31.19 7.38 -8.02
CA ASP A 874 31.42 7.84 -9.41
C ASP A 874 30.10 7.84 -10.19
N LEU A 875 29.50 9.02 -10.32
CA LEU A 875 28.24 9.22 -11.04
C LEU A 875 28.37 8.96 -12.53
N LYS A 876 29.49 9.37 -13.13
CA LYS A 876 29.71 9.24 -14.56
C LYS A 876 29.82 7.78 -14.99
N GLU A 877 30.51 6.94 -14.21
CA GLU A 877 30.57 5.50 -14.43
C GLU A 877 29.18 4.88 -14.32
N ALA A 878 28.43 5.22 -13.27
CA ALA A 878 27.10 4.67 -13.03
C ALA A 878 26.13 5.02 -14.16
N LEU A 879 26.12 6.28 -14.61
CA LEU A 879 25.31 6.72 -15.75
C LEU A 879 25.73 6.00 -17.03
N LYS A 880 27.03 5.90 -17.31
CA LYS A 880 27.54 5.20 -18.50
C LYS A 880 27.12 3.72 -18.54
N PHE A 881 27.03 3.07 -17.38
CA PHE A 881 26.64 1.66 -17.29
C PHE A 881 25.15 1.45 -17.59
N TYR A 882 24.27 2.32 -17.07
CA TYR A 882 22.82 2.15 -17.21
C TYR A 882 22.18 2.93 -18.36
N ASP A 883 22.85 3.96 -18.90
CA ASP A 883 22.40 4.70 -20.09
C ASP A 883 22.66 3.91 -21.37
N LYS A 884 21.93 2.80 -21.54
CA LYS A 884 22.04 1.92 -22.71
C LYS A 884 21.58 2.60 -24.01
N LYS A 885 20.86 3.72 -23.93
CA LYS A 885 20.26 4.43 -25.07
C LYS A 885 20.94 5.76 -25.40
N ASN A 886 22.00 6.13 -24.68
CA ASN A 886 22.74 7.38 -24.87
C ASN A 886 21.82 8.61 -24.81
N ILE A 887 20.94 8.61 -23.81
CA ILE A 887 19.96 9.67 -23.55
C ILE A 887 20.45 10.68 -22.50
N VAL A 888 21.54 10.42 -21.79
CA VAL A 888 22.12 11.34 -20.81
C VAL A 888 23.09 12.30 -21.49
N GLY A 889 22.90 13.59 -21.28
CA GLY A 889 23.81 14.66 -21.74
C GLY A 889 24.43 15.40 -20.56
N TYR A 890 25.53 16.11 -20.82
CA TYR A 890 26.15 17.02 -19.86
C TYR A 890 26.07 18.45 -20.39
N SER A 891 25.45 19.35 -19.63
CA SER A 891 25.27 20.75 -20.03
C SER A 891 25.14 21.65 -18.80
N LYS A 892 25.64 22.88 -18.88
CA LYS A 892 25.55 23.88 -17.79
C LYS A 892 26.05 23.37 -16.42
N GLY A 893 27.01 22.44 -16.42
CA GLY A 893 27.63 21.90 -15.21
C GLY A 893 26.91 20.72 -14.55
N VAL A 894 25.86 20.18 -15.17
CA VAL A 894 25.11 19.02 -14.67
C VAL A 894 24.88 17.97 -15.77
N TYR A 895 24.75 16.71 -15.37
CA TYR A 895 24.16 15.69 -16.24
C TYR A 895 22.63 15.82 -16.20
N LYS A 896 21.97 15.56 -17.33
CA LYS A 896 20.50 15.48 -17.41
C LYS A 896 20.06 14.62 -18.59
N PRO A 897 18.86 14.01 -18.56
CA PRO A 897 18.35 13.27 -19.70
C PRO A 897 17.96 14.23 -20.83
N LYS A 898 17.98 13.73 -22.07
CA LYS A 898 17.27 14.34 -23.19
C LYS A 898 15.78 14.34 -22.87
N MET A 899 15.13 15.48 -23.03
CA MET A 899 13.71 15.61 -22.74
C MET A 899 12.88 14.71 -23.67
N PRO A 900 11.89 13.97 -23.13
CA PRO A 900 11.06 13.08 -23.93
C PRO A 900 10.23 13.85 -24.97
N HIS A 901 9.97 13.22 -26.12
CA HIS A 901 9.07 13.74 -27.16
C HIS A 901 7.58 13.42 -26.89
N PHE A 902 7.26 13.18 -25.62
CA PHE A 902 5.95 12.81 -25.10
C PHE A 902 5.82 13.37 -23.69
N VAL A 903 4.59 13.44 -23.19
CA VAL A 903 4.29 13.78 -21.80
C VAL A 903 4.01 12.50 -21.04
N ALA A 904 4.67 12.36 -19.90
CA ALA A 904 4.33 11.40 -18.87
C ALA A 904 3.68 12.15 -17.71
N LEU A 905 2.51 11.69 -17.28
CA LEU A 905 1.74 12.29 -16.21
C LEU A 905 1.40 11.24 -15.17
N LYS A 906 1.69 11.53 -13.90
CA LYS A 906 1.29 10.74 -12.73
C LYS A 906 0.00 11.33 -12.15
N GLU A 907 -0.92 10.46 -11.76
CA GLU A 907 -2.14 10.81 -11.01
C GLU A 907 -2.28 9.91 -9.78
N ALA A 908 -2.84 10.45 -8.70
CA ALA A 908 -3.06 9.78 -7.44
C ALA A 908 -4.41 9.02 -7.39
N VAL A 909 -4.46 7.97 -6.56
CA VAL A 909 -5.68 7.18 -6.30
C VAL A 909 -6.02 7.21 -4.83
N PHE A 910 -7.30 7.48 -4.52
CA PHE A 910 -7.76 7.77 -3.17
C PHE A 910 -8.68 6.67 -2.60
N PRO A 911 -8.60 6.37 -1.29
CA PRO A 911 -9.38 5.30 -0.64
C PRO A 911 -10.78 5.75 -0.18
N PHE A 912 -11.28 6.89 -0.63
CA PHE A 912 -12.48 7.52 -0.09
C PHE A 912 -13.75 6.68 -0.24
N ASN A 913 -13.83 5.85 -1.29
CA ASN A 913 -14.93 4.89 -1.50
C ASN A 913 -14.96 3.75 -0.47
N LYS A 914 -13.86 3.51 0.27
CA LYS A 914 -13.76 2.49 1.32
C LYS A 914 -13.86 3.07 2.72
N LEU A 915 -13.57 4.35 2.88
CA LEU A 915 -13.49 5.04 4.17
C LEU A 915 -14.61 6.08 4.30
N TYR A 916 -15.87 5.59 4.28
CA TYR A 916 -17.06 6.42 4.44
C TYR A 916 -17.04 7.22 5.74
N GLY A 917 -17.45 8.49 5.66
CA GLY A 917 -17.42 9.45 6.77
C GLY A 917 -16.25 10.44 6.71
N SER A 918 -15.21 10.11 5.94
CA SER A 918 -14.13 11.04 5.61
C SER A 918 -14.60 12.14 4.65
N ASP A 919 -13.93 13.28 4.69
CA ASP A 919 -14.15 14.38 3.76
C ASP A 919 -13.16 14.35 2.59
N LEU A 920 -13.65 14.65 1.38
CA LEU A 920 -12.90 14.61 0.11
C LEU A 920 -12.14 15.90 -0.15
N ILE A 921 -11.50 16.41 0.87
CA ILE A 921 -10.67 17.61 0.77
C ILE A 921 -9.21 17.18 0.70
N LEU A 922 -8.57 17.58 -0.40
CA LEU A 922 -7.13 17.55 -0.55
C LEU A 922 -6.53 18.71 0.25
N GLY A 923 -5.33 18.50 0.77
CA GLY A 923 -4.63 19.50 1.56
C GLY A 923 -3.19 19.10 1.80
N PRO A 924 -2.52 19.71 2.78
CA PRO A 924 -1.10 19.49 3.02
C PRO A 924 -0.80 18.13 3.66
N GLU A 925 -1.81 17.37 4.08
CA GLU A 925 -1.68 15.98 4.50
C GLU A 925 -2.05 15.00 3.37
N MET A 926 -1.14 14.08 3.06
CA MET A 926 -1.33 13.02 2.06
C MET A 926 -2.37 12.00 2.49
N LYS A 927 -3.25 11.60 1.56
CA LYS A 927 -4.34 10.61 1.75
C LYS A 927 -4.41 9.52 0.67
N SER A 928 -3.71 9.66 -0.45
CA SER A 928 -3.71 8.68 -1.54
C SER A 928 -3.02 7.35 -1.14
N THR A 929 -3.47 6.25 -1.76
CA THR A 929 -2.94 4.89 -1.53
C THR A 929 -2.05 4.38 -2.67
N GLY A 930 -2.18 4.96 -3.86
CA GLY A 930 -1.43 4.52 -5.04
C GLY A 930 -1.45 5.56 -6.14
N GLU A 931 -0.84 5.21 -7.27
CA GLU A 931 -0.68 6.08 -8.42
C GLU A 931 -0.84 5.35 -9.76
N VAL A 932 -1.14 6.12 -10.80
CA VAL A 932 -1.19 5.69 -12.19
C VAL A 932 -0.39 6.62 -13.07
N MET A 933 0.00 6.14 -14.25
CA MET A 933 0.71 6.94 -15.25
C MET A 933 -0.05 6.98 -16.57
N GLY A 934 -0.28 8.19 -17.08
CA GLY A 934 -0.73 8.44 -18.44
C GLY A 934 0.44 8.89 -19.31
N ILE A 935 0.62 8.24 -20.48
CA ILE A 935 1.65 8.59 -21.45
C ILE A 935 0.98 8.93 -22.78
N ALA A 936 1.26 10.13 -23.31
CA ALA A 936 0.74 10.59 -24.60
C ALA A 936 1.65 11.66 -25.22
N ARG A 937 1.37 12.07 -26.47
CA ARG A 937 2.12 13.13 -27.15
C ARG A 937 1.87 14.54 -26.61
N SER A 938 0.78 14.74 -25.88
CA SER A 938 0.37 16.03 -25.31
C SER A 938 -0.13 15.87 -23.87
N LEU A 939 -0.13 16.98 -23.14
CA LEU A 939 -0.53 17.01 -21.73
C LEU A 939 -2.00 16.61 -21.54
N GLY A 940 -2.91 17.12 -22.38
CA GLY A 940 -4.34 16.82 -22.28
C GLY A 940 -4.64 15.35 -22.47
N LEU A 941 -4.05 14.70 -23.47
CA LEU A 941 -4.20 13.25 -23.70
C LEU A 941 -3.57 12.40 -22.58
N ALA A 942 -2.42 12.82 -22.04
CA ALA A 942 -1.77 12.13 -20.92
C ALA A 942 -2.66 12.22 -19.66
N PHE A 943 -3.25 13.39 -19.40
CA PHE A 943 -4.21 13.60 -18.32
C PHE A 943 -5.48 12.76 -18.53
N PHE A 944 -6.04 12.72 -19.74
CA PHE A 944 -7.21 11.88 -20.06
C PHE A 944 -6.97 10.40 -19.73
N LYS A 945 -5.80 9.86 -20.13
CA LYS A 945 -5.40 8.49 -19.80
C LYS A 945 -5.24 8.30 -18.29
N ALA A 946 -4.54 9.21 -17.61
CA ALA A 946 -4.33 9.10 -16.17
C ALA A 946 -5.66 9.15 -15.39
N GLN A 947 -6.56 10.08 -15.72
CA GLN A 947 -7.90 10.19 -15.14
C GLN A 947 -8.74 8.91 -15.35
N THR A 948 -8.65 8.33 -16.54
CA THR A 948 -9.32 7.03 -16.82
C THR A 948 -8.72 5.91 -15.95
N ALA A 949 -7.40 5.88 -15.79
CA ALA A 949 -6.71 4.86 -15.02
C ALA A 949 -6.90 4.98 -13.50
N CYS A 950 -7.15 6.19 -12.96
CA CYS A 950 -7.41 6.42 -11.53
C CYS A 950 -8.89 6.31 -11.15
N PHE A 951 -9.73 5.76 -12.02
CA PHE A 951 -11.18 5.59 -11.83
C PHE A 951 -11.98 6.90 -11.82
N ASN A 952 -11.49 7.95 -12.48
CA ASN A 952 -12.16 9.25 -12.64
C ASN A 952 -12.35 9.62 -14.13
N PRO A 953 -13.04 8.81 -14.95
CA PRO A 953 -13.03 8.96 -16.40
C PRO A 953 -13.71 10.25 -16.89
N ILE A 954 -12.95 11.09 -17.61
CA ILE A 954 -13.45 12.33 -18.23
C ILE A 954 -14.61 12.03 -19.20
N LYS A 955 -15.73 12.74 -19.05
CA LYS A 955 -16.88 12.65 -19.95
C LYS A 955 -16.76 13.70 -21.05
N ASN A 956 -17.24 13.40 -22.26
CA ASN A 956 -17.14 14.31 -23.42
C ASN A 956 -18.37 15.21 -23.63
N LYS A 957 -19.46 14.97 -22.91
CA LYS A 957 -20.70 15.77 -22.94
C LYS A 957 -21.53 15.48 -21.68
N GLY A 958 -22.47 16.37 -21.37
CA GLY A 958 -23.43 16.19 -20.27
C GLY A 958 -23.59 17.46 -19.44
N LEU A 959 -24.30 17.33 -18.32
CA LEU A 959 -24.47 18.40 -17.34
C LEU A 959 -23.33 18.35 -16.31
N ILE A 960 -22.72 19.49 -16.02
CA ILE A 960 -21.66 19.65 -15.01
C ILE A 960 -22.24 20.39 -13.81
N PHE A 961 -22.10 19.81 -12.62
CA PHE A 961 -22.38 20.52 -11.37
C PHE A 961 -21.19 21.40 -10.97
N VAL A 962 -21.43 22.68 -10.67
CA VAL A 962 -20.38 23.66 -10.38
C VAL A 962 -20.67 24.39 -9.06
N SER A 963 -19.74 24.31 -8.11
CA SER A 963 -19.81 25.07 -6.85
C SER A 963 -18.43 25.55 -6.42
N ILE A 964 -18.22 26.86 -6.40
CA ILE A 964 -16.88 27.49 -6.35
C ILE A 964 -16.78 28.44 -5.15
N LYS A 965 -15.68 28.36 -4.40
CA LYS A 965 -15.37 29.28 -3.29
C LYS A 965 -15.23 30.72 -3.79
N ASP A 966 -15.52 31.71 -2.94
CA ASP A 966 -15.65 33.11 -3.38
C ASP A 966 -14.39 33.66 -4.06
N LYS A 967 -13.20 33.35 -3.52
CA LYS A 967 -11.90 33.81 -4.07
C LYS A 967 -11.64 33.30 -5.51
N ASP A 968 -12.26 32.19 -5.91
CA ASP A 968 -12.00 31.53 -7.19
C ASP A 968 -12.97 31.92 -8.30
N LYS A 969 -14.09 32.58 -7.95
CA LYS A 969 -15.23 32.75 -8.87
C LYS A 969 -14.88 33.50 -10.14
N GLU A 970 -14.06 34.54 -10.07
CA GLU A 970 -13.71 35.37 -11.23
C GLU A 970 -12.96 34.55 -12.28
N GLU A 971 -11.94 33.82 -11.84
CA GLU A 971 -11.11 32.94 -12.68
C GLU A 971 -11.93 31.74 -13.20
N ALA A 972 -12.70 31.09 -12.31
CA ALA A 972 -13.55 29.96 -12.67
C ALA A 972 -14.56 30.30 -13.76
N CYS A 973 -15.13 31.52 -13.78
CA CYS A 973 -16.08 31.93 -14.84
C CYS A 973 -15.47 31.86 -16.24
N VAL A 974 -14.16 32.15 -16.39
CA VAL A 974 -13.46 32.05 -17.67
C VAL A 974 -13.36 30.59 -18.12
N LEU A 975 -13.04 29.69 -17.20
CA LEU A 975 -12.93 28.25 -17.47
C LEU A 975 -14.30 27.64 -17.78
N MET A 976 -15.34 28.00 -17.03
CA MET A 976 -16.71 27.52 -17.25
C MET A 976 -17.24 27.92 -18.63
N LYS A 977 -16.89 29.12 -19.11
CA LYS A 977 -17.23 29.56 -20.46
C LYS A 977 -16.65 28.65 -21.54
N ARG A 978 -15.41 28.18 -21.35
CA ARG A 978 -14.76 27.25 -22.29
C ARG A 978 -15.44 25.88 -22.28
N LEU A 979 -15.85 25.38 -21.10
CA LEU A 979 -16.61 24.13 -21.00
C LEU A 979 -17.97 24.22 -21.73
N VAL A 980 -18.69 25.34 -21.61
CA VAL A 980 -19.93 25.56 -22.38
C VAL A 980 -19.65 25.58 -23.89
N GLN A 981 -18.55 26.19 -24.33
CA GLN A 981 -18.14 26.19 -25.75
C GLN A 981 -17.80 24.80 -26.27
N LEU A 982 -17.35 23.89 -25.40
CA LEU A 982 -17.13 22.48 -25.73
C LEU A 982 -18.44 21.65 -25.72
N GLY A 983 -19.59 22.28 -25.44
CA GLY A 983 -20.91 21.65 -25.53
C GLY A 983 -21.44 21.07 -24.22
N PHE A 984 -20.88 21.46 -23.07
CA PHE A 984 -21.44 21.10 -21.77
C PHE A 984 -22.53 22.07 -21.32
N GLU A 985 -23.51 21.53 -20.60
CA GLU A 985 -24.45 22.33 -19.82
C GLU A 985 -23.93 22.44 -18.39
N LEU A 986 -24.25 23.54 -17.70
CA LEU A 986 -23.82 23.77 -16.32
C LEU A 986 -25.03 23.87 -15.39
N CYS A 987 -24.95 23.29 -14.20
CA CYS A 987 -25.80 23.64 -13.07
C CYS A 987 -24.97 24.09 -11.88
N ALA A 988 -25.39 25.14 -11.17
CA ALA A 988 -24.57 25.77 -10.14
C ALA A 988 -25.37 26.19 -8.92
N THR A 989 -24.74 26.14 -7.74
CA THR A 989 -25.35 26.67 -6.51
C THR A 989 -25.53 28.18 -6.61
N GLU A 990 -26.49 28.75 -5.88
CA GLU A 990 -26.91 30.16 -5.98
C GLU A 990 -25.75 31.16 -6.11
N GLY A 991 -24.75 31.06 -5.23
CA GLY A 991 -23.61 31.99 -5.22
C GLY A 991 -22.70 31.86 -6.44
N THR A 992 -22.58 30.66 -7.01
CA THR A 992 -21.80 30.41 -8.23
C THR A 992 -22.61 30.75 -9.48
N HIS A 993 -23.90 30.40 -9.51
CA HIS A 993 -24.82 30.74 -10.59
C HIS A 993 -24.86 32.25 -10.87
N LYS A 994 -25.00 33.08 -9.82
CA LYS A 994 -24.96 34.55 -9.93
C LYS A 994 -23.64 35.08 -10.51
N ALA A 995 -22.52 34.46 -10.18
CA ALA A 995 -21.22 34.85 -10.71
C ALA A 995 -21.10 34.51 -12.21
N LEU A 996 -21.56 33.32 -12.60
CA LEU A 996 -21.61 32.88 -14.00
C LEU A 996 -22.54 33.76 -14.84
N GLU A 997 -23.74 34.05 -14.34
CA GLU A 997 -24.71 34.94 -15.00
C GLU A 997 -24.11 36.33 -15.26
N LYS A 998 -23.45 36.91 -14.24
CA LYS A 998 -22.75 38.20 -14.37
C LYS A 998 -21.62 38.16 -15.40
N ALA A 999 -20.96 37.02 -15.57
CA ALA A 999 -19.92 36.79 -16.58
C ALA A 999 -20.49 36.42 -17.98
N GLY A 1000 -21.81 36.34 -18.13
CA GLY A 1000 -22.47 35.95 -19.38
C GLY A 1000 -22.32 34.47 -19.72
N VAL A 1001 -22.17 33.61 -18.71
CA VAL A 1001 -22.10 32.15 -18.84
C VAL A 1001 -23.43 31.56 -18.40
N GLU A 1002 -24.10 30.85 -19.31
CA GLU A 1002 -25.38 30.20 -19.03
C GLU A 1002 -25.19 29.04 -18.05
N SER A 1003 -26.04 28.97 -17.03
CA SER A 1003 -26.09 27.87 -16.06
C SER A 1003 -27.47 27.75 -15.46
N LEU A 1004 -27.87 26.52 -15.09
CA LEU A 1004 -29.08 26.25 -14.34
C LEU A 1004 -28.83 26.42 -12.85
N LYS A 1005 -29.67 27.18 -12.15
CA LYS A 1005 -29.59 27.26 -10.68
C LYS A 1005 -30.03 25.92 -10.06
N VAL A 1006 -29.22 25.36 -9.18
CA VAL A 1006 -29.58 24.18 -8.36
C VAL A 1006 -29.55 24.51 -6.87
N LEU A 1007 -30.48 23.92 -6.12
CA LEU A 1007 -30.54 24.05 -4.66
C LEU A 1007 -29.45 23.20 -3.99
N LYS A 1008 -28.92 23.70 -2.88
CA LYS A 1008 -28.16 22.88 -1.93
C LYS A 1008 -29.09 21.90 -1.19
N ILE A 1009 -28.50 20.92 -0.51
CA ILE A 1009 -29.24 19.90 0.24
C ILE A 1009 -30.15 20.55 1.30
N SER A 1010 -29.62 21.53 2.04
CA SER A 1010 -30.36 22.27 3.05
C SER A 1010 -31.44 23.23 2.51
N GLU A 1011 -31.43 23.55 1.20
CA GLU A 1011 -32.28 24.58 0.59
C GLU A 1011 -33.61 24.04 0.03
N GLY A 1012 -33.77 22.72 -0.18
CA GLY A 1012 -35.02 22.10 -0.63
C GLY A 1012 -34.84 21.07 -1.75
N ARG A 1013 -35.88 20.89 -2.59
CA ARG A 1013 -35.86 19.98 -3.76
C ARG A 1013 -36.48 20.63 -5.02
N PRO A 1014 -36.01 20.29 -6.24
CA PRO A 1014 -34.89 19.38 -6.51
C PRO A 1014 -33.55 20.02 -6.14
N ASN A 1015 -32.67 19.25 -5.51
CA ASN A 1015 -31.31 19.67 -5.16
C ASN A 1015 -30.26 18.89 -5.94
N VAL A 1016 -28.99 19.24 -5.73
CA VAL A 1016 -27.87 18.59 -6.42
C VAL A 1016 -27.77 17.08 -6.18
N MET A 1017 -28.12 16.56 -5.00
CA MET A 1017 -28.12 15.12 -4.77
C MET A 1017 -29.19 14.41 -5.61
N ASP A 1018 -30.37 15.03 -5.77
CA ASP A 1018 -31.43 14.48 -6.60
C ASP A 1018 -30.96 14.32 -8.05
N LEU A 1019 -30.30 15.34 -8.61
CA LEU A 1019 -29.73 15.29 -9.96
C LEU A 1019 -28.64 14.21 -10.09
N MET A 1020 -27.78 14.05 -9.08
CA MET A 1020 -26.74 13.01 -9.06
C MET A 1020 -27.35 11.61 -9.02
N MET A 1021 -28.33 11.38 -8.14
CA MET A 1021 -29.01 10.08 -8.01
C MET A 1021 -29.82 9.72 -9.26
N ASN A 1022 -30.34 10.71 -9.99
CA ASN A 1022 -31.02 10.50 -11.27
C ASN A 1022 -30.05 10.25 -12.44
N GLY A 1023 -28.74 10.30 -12.22
CA GLY A 1023 -27.72 10.16 -13.27
C GLY A 1023 -27.68 11.34 -14.24
N GLU A 1024 -28.21 12.51 -13.85
CA GLU A 1024 -28.24 13.71 -14.69
C GLU A 1024 -26.88 14.43 -14.69
N ILE A 1025 -26.11 14.34 -13.60
CA ILE A 1025 -24.79 14.95 -13.49
C ILE A 1025 -23.70 14.03 -14.06
N SER A 1026 -22.99 14.52 -15.07
CA SER A 1026 -21.89 13.81 -15.73
C SER A 1026 -20.52 14.04 -15.06
N MET A 1027 -20.29 15.26 -14.56
CA MET A 1027 -19.08 15.67 -13.85
C MET A 1027 -19.41 16.71 -12.77
N ALA A 1028 -18.57 16.81 -11.75
CA ALA A 1028 -18.69 17.78 -10.66
C ALA A 1028 -17.41 18.61 -10.50
N ILE A 1029 -17.56 19.91 -10.35
CA ILE A 1029 -16.48 20.85 -10.09
C ILE A 1029 -16.78 21.54 -8.77
N ASN A 1030 -15.95 21.27 -7.75
CA ASN A 1030 -16.14 21.84 -6.43
C ASN A 1030 -14.84 22.35 -5.81
N THR A 1031 -14.67 23.66 -5.71
CA THR A 1031 -13.62 24.27 -4.88
C THR A 1031 -14.22 24.66 -3.54
N SER A 1032 -13.53 24.34 -2.44
CA SER A 1032 -14.05 24.53 -1.07
C SER A 1032 -13.05 25.24 -0.17
N ASP A 1033 -13.58 25.99 0.81
CA ASP A 1033 -12.87 26.46 1.99
C ASP A 1033 -13.23 25.61 3.23
N HIS A 1034 -12.43 25.67 4.30
CA HIS A 1034 -12.69 24.95 5.55
C HIS A 1034 -13.98 25.41 6.29
N LYS A 1035 -14.65 26.47 5.80
CA LYS A 1035 -15.82 27.11 6.42
C LYS A 1035 -17.16 26.52 5.96
N SER A 1036 -17.19 25.82 4.83
CA SER A 1036 -18.42 25.29 4.22
C SER A 1036 -18.73 23.86 4.72
N GLN A 1037 -19.22 23.71 5.96
CA GLN A 1037 -19.04 22.44 6.69
C GLN A 1037 -20.01 21.28 6.38
N ASP A 1038 -21.33 21.49 6.28
CA ASP A 1038 -22.26 20.33 6.25
C ASP A 1038 -22.70 19.92 4.83
N ASP A 1039 -23.33 20.83 4.07
CA ASP A 1039 -23.84 20.49 2.74
C ASP A 1039 -22.72 20.12 1.75
N ALA A 1040 -21.58 20.81 1.78
CA ALA A 1040 -20.48 20.55 0.86
C ALA A 1040 -19.87 19.15 1.10
N LYS A 1041 -19.75 18.74 2.37
CA LYS A 1041 -19.28 17.40 2.74
C LYS A 1041 -20.23 16.31 2.22
N LEU A 1042 -21.54 16.51 2.38
CA LEU A 1042 -22.56 15.58 1.87
C LEU A 1042 -22.56 15.51 0.34
N ILE A 1043 -22.43 16.65 -0.34
CA ILE A 1043 -22.32 16.71 -1.81
C ILE A 1043 -21.09 15.93 -2.28
N ARG A 1044 -19.92 16.17 -1.68
CA ARG A 1044 -18.68 15.44 -2.00
C ARG A 1044 -18.84 13.94 -1.79
N ALA A 1045 -19.41 13.52 -0.66
CA ALA A 1045 -19.71 12.10 -0.41
C ALA A 1045 -20.67 11.51 -1.47
N SER A 1046 -21.68 12.28 -1.89
CA SER A 1046 -22.62 11.88 -2.95
C SER A 1046 -21.95 11.75 -4.32
N VAL A 1047 -21.02 12.63 -4.68
CA VAL A 1047 -20.25 12.57 -5.92
C VAL A 1047 -19.53 11.22 -6.03
N LEU A 1048 -18.85 10.78 -4.97
CA LEU A 1048 -18.19 9.47 -4.96
C LEU A 1048 -19.16 8.31 -4.96
N LYS A 1049 -20.24 8.38 -4.16
CA LYS A 1049 -21.24 7.30 -4.09
C LYS A 1049 -21.84 7.03 -5.46
N ASN A 1050 -22.07 8.07 -6.27
CA ASN A 1050 -22.68 7.95 -7.60
C ASN A 1050 -21.65 7.83 -8.74
N HIS A 1051 -20.36 7.62 -8.44
CA HIS A 1051 -19.29 7.52 -9.44
C HIS A 1051 -19.25 8.69 -10.43
N VAL A 1052 -19.61 9.89 -9.97
CA VAL A 1052 -19.54 11.12 -10.76
C VAL A 1052 -18.10 11.60 -10.79
N SER A 1053 -17.56 11.85 -11.98
CA SER A 1053 -16.20 12.34 -12.11
C SER A 1053 -16.04 13.74 -11.55
N TYR A 1054 -14.94 14.03 -10.87
CA TYR A 1054 -14.82 15.25 -10.09
C TYR A 1054 -13.46 15.94 -10.17
N PHE A 1055 -13.48 17.26 -9.96
CA PHE A 1055 -12.30 18.13 -9.94
C PHE A 1055 -12.45 19.19 -8.85
N THR A 1056 -11.39 19.39 -8.04
CA THR A 1056 -11.45 20.24 -6.83
C THR A 1056 -10.56 21.47 -6.88
N THR A 1057 -9.79 21.67 -7.96
CA THR A 1057 -8.87 22.81 -8.14
C THR A 1057 -9.09 23.46 -9.50
N LEU A 1058 -8.82 24.76 -9.62
CA LEU A 1058 -8.94 25.46 -10.90
C LEU A 1058 -7.90 24.97 -11.91
N SER A 1059 -6.68 24.67 -11.45
CA SER A 1059 -5.61 24.16 -12.31
C SER A 1059 -5.94 22.80 -12.93
N ALA A 1060 -6.59 21.89 -12.20
CA ALA A 1060 -7.07 20.64 -12.76
C ALA A 1060 -8.16 20.86 -13.83
N ILE A 1061 -9.01 21.89 -13.68
CA ILE A 1061 -10.01 22.25 -14.70
C ILE A 1061 -9.34 22.76 -15.98
N GLU A 1062 -8.26 23.53 -15.87
CA GLU A 1062 -7.50 23.98 -17.04
C GLU A 1062 -6.97 22.81 -17.87
N VAL A 1063 -6.38 21.81 -17.20
CA VAL A 1063 -5.87 20.61 -17.85
C VAL A 1063 -7.01 19.71 -18.35
N LEU A 1064 -8.14 19.64 -17.64
CA LEU A 1064 -9.36 18.97 -18.11
C LEU A 1064 -9.84 19.56 -19.44
N ILE A 1065 -9.88 20.89 -19.57
CA ILE A 1065 -10.29 21.55 -20.81
C ILE A 1065 -9.32 21.19 -21.95
N LEU A 1066 -8.00 21.18 -21.69
CA LEU A 1066 -7.01 20.72 -22.66
C LEU A 1066 -7.25 19.26 -23.07
N ALA A 1067 -7.56 18.39 -22.10
CA ALA A 1067 -7.87 16.99 -22.36
C ALA A 1067 -9.10 16.82 -23.26
N LEU A 1068 -10.16 17.61 -23.02
CA LEU A 1068 -11.37 17.60 -23.84
C LEU A 1068 -11.11 18.12 -25.27
N GLU A 1069 -10.37 19.22 -25.41
CA GLU A 1069 -9.98 19.80 -26.70
C GLU A 1069 -9.13 18.82 -27.53
N GLU A 1070 -8.30 18.02 -26.87
CA GLU A 1070 -7.40 17.06 -27.53
C GLU A 1070 -7.97 15.65 -27.71
N SER A 1071 -9.03 15.29 -26.96
CA SER A 1071 -9.62 13.93 -26.95
C SER A 1071 -10.09 13.41 -28.31
N SER A 1072 -10.35 14.30 -29.27
CA SER A 1072 -10.76 13.96 -30.64
C SER A 1072 -9.60 13.57 -31.55
N LYS A 1073 -8.35 13.76 -31.11
CA LYS A 1073 -7.14 13.39 -31.86
C LYS A 1073 -6.87 11.91 -31.66
N GLU A 1074 -6.54 11.20 -32.74
CA GLU A 1074 -6.04 9.82 -32.63
C GLU A 1074 -4.71 9.83 -31.87
N ASP A 1075 -4.64 9.10 -30.76
CA ASP A 1075 -3.39 8.80 -30.06
C ASP A 1075 -2.97 7.37 -30.37
N GLU A 1076 -1.68 7.19 -30.64
CA GLU A 1076 -1.14 5.88 -30.98
C GLU A 1076 -0.99 5.04 -29.70
N LEU A 1077 -1.53 3.81 -29.72
CA LEU A 1077 -1.30 2.85 -28.65
C LEU A 1077 0.15 2.34 -28.71
N LEU A 1078 1.01 2.87 -27.85
CA LEU A 1078 2.44 2.55 -27.79
C LEU A 1078 2.81 1.85 -26.48
N ALA A 1079 3.78 0.94 -26.58
CA ALA A 1079 4.42 0.35 -25.42
C ALA A 1079 5.51 1.29 -24.89
N LEU A 1080 5.87 1.17 -23.61
CA LEU A 1080 6.91 1.95 -22.96
C LEU A 1080 8.26 1.84 -23.70
N GLN A 1081 8.60 0.63 -24.14
CA GLN A 1081 9.82 0.37 -24.93
C GLN A 1081 9.85 1.19 -26.22
N ASP A 1082 8.70 1.46 -26.83
CA ASP A 1082 8.57 2.24 -28.08
C ASP A 1082 8.60 3.75 -27.82
N TYR A 1083 7.99 4.23 -26.72
CA TYR A 1083 8.14 5.63 -26.30
C TYR A 1083 9.59 6.00 -26.02
N LEU A 1084 10.35 5.07 -25.45
CA LEU A 1084 11.75 5.26 -25.08
C LEU A 1084 12.74 5.04 -26.24
N LYS A 1085 12.29 4.73 -27.46
CA LYS A 1085 13.16 4.67 -28.65
C LYS A 1085 13.24 6.06 -29.28
#